data_AF-A0A2N9MQ78-F1
#
_entry.id   AF-A0A2N9MQ78-F1
#
_cell.length_a   1.000
_cell.length_b   1.000
_cell.length_c   1.000
_cell.angle_alpha   90.00
_cell.angle_beta   90.00
_cell.angle_gamma   90.00
#
_symmetry.space_group_name_H-M   'P 1'
#
loop_
_entity.id
_entity.type
_entity.pdbx_description
1 polymer ?
#
loop_
_entity_poly.entity_id
_entity_poly.type
_entity_poly.pdbx_seq_one_letter_code
_entity_poly.pdbx_strand_id
1 'polypeptide(L)'
;MDKNFLAQLIEISHVVGANPAYVQAAGGNTSVKSPDARTMAIKASGTALTSMSETDGWVEVDVAAVLSVLDRTALATLPEKEREARVLACLHSAVVGGRGRPSVETALHAMLGRVVVHTHAVAANALNCGPGLQTLMEICPAGRPPPLWVRYTDPGWCLATAVRSAAEAYRGKHGCLPAVIFMENHGLLVSASGARECLALHDEWVARCERHFLPAAPPVRPAPGIGSAALRKTLVELRRVWRDVFGTRPFVRFSGDKELAGAACGEAAGIFSAGALTPDHIVYTGAHAVVAESLDELPAKLRPALTEKSPPRVALVRNVGAFLLAADPVKLDATEALAVAGARITRLAAGRGGAHNLSPASASFIIDWEAEHYRAQLLGAVHAPLAGSVALVTGAASGLGCGIALGLVEAGAAVAFCDIDDGGAETAAASSADPRRALAVRMDVTSEESVAAAFDRVLSHWGGVDIVVCAAGIAPPYELVDMPLDKWRLALEINLTGYFLAAREAARIMRAQGDGGSMVMLSSKTGLDASKSNSAYNATKAGELHLMRGWALELGPDGIRVNAVAPGNVFEGSKIWNPEYIQAAARKKGIQPEEVIPYYTSLTALKREIKRSDVAAAIVFLCSDAARCITGQTLVVDGGQVMVR
;
A
#
# COMPACT_ATOMS: atom_id res chain seq x y z
N MET A 1 16.37 -27.33 -8.04
CA MET A 1 14.94 -27.26 -8.40
C MET A 1 14.72 -27.66 -9.87
N ASP A 2 13.83 -28.61 -10.14
CA ASP A 2 13.32 -28.89 -11.48
C ASP A 2 12.43 -27.70 -11.92
N LYS A 3 12.77 -27.07 -13.06
CA LYS A 3 12.10 -25.86 -13.57
C LYS A 3 10.59 -26.05 -13.73
N ASN A 4 10.13 -27.30 -13.94
CA ASN A 4 8.73 -27.60 -14.19
C ASN A 4 7.84 -27.41 -12.95
N PHE A 5 8.30 -27.71 -11.73
CA PHE A 5 7.44 -27.56 -10.55
C PHE A 5 7.44 -26.14 -9.96
N LEU A 6 8.51 -25.36 -10.14
CA LEU A 6 8.49 -23.93 -9.79
C LEU A 6 7.48 -23.16 -10.64
N ALA A 7 7.47 -23.43 -11.95
CA ALA A 7 6.51 -22.83 -12.86
C ALA A 7 5.07 -23.12 -12.42
N GLN A 8 4.78 -24.37 -11.99
CA GLN A 8 3.47 -24.73 -11.44
C GLN A 8 3.13 -23.95 -10.17
N LEU A 9 4.07 -23.78 -9.24
CA LEU A 9 3.84 -22.98 -8.04
C LEU A 9 3.49 -21.52 -8.40
N ILE A 10 4.25 -20.90 -9.31
CA ILE A 10 4.02 -19.52 -9.74
C ILE A 10 2.66 -19.40 -10.42
N GLU A 11 2.33 -20.31 -11.34
CA GLU A 11 1.04 -20.35 -12.04
C GLU A 11 -0.14 -20.41 -11.07
N ILE A 12 -0.15 -21.40 -10.15
CA ILE A 12 -1.21 -21.55 -9.16
C ILE A 12 -1.29 -20.30 -8.27
N SER A 13 -0.15 -19.76 -7.85
CA SER A 13 -0.09 -18.57 -6.99
C SER A 13 -0.70 -17.36 -7.69
N HIS A 14 -0.38 -17.13 -8.97
CA HIS A 14 -0.96 -16.03 -9.73
C HIS A 14 -2.46 -16.22 -9.94
N VAL A 15 -2.93 -17.43 -10.27
CA VAL A 15 -4.37 -17.72 -10.45
C VAL A 15 -5.15 -17.46 -9.16
N VAL A 16 -4.70 -18.01 -8.04
CA VAL A 16 -5.37 -17.85 -6.74
C VAL A 16 -5.26 -16.40 -6.26
N GLY A 17 -4.07 -15.81 -6.38
CA GLY A 17 -3.74 -14.46 -5.93
C GLY A 17 -4.46 -13.35 -6.69
N ALA A 18 -4.77 -13.58 -7.98
CA ALA A 18 -5.49 -12.60 -8.79
C ALA A 18 -6.97 -12.48 -8.44
N ASN A 19 -7.53 -13.45 -7.69
CA ASN A 19 -8.93 -13.43 -7.29
C ASN A 19 -9.12 -12.88 -5.87
N PRO A 20 -9.60 -11.63 -5.71
CA PRO A 20 -9.79 -11.02 -4.39
C PRO A 20 -10.89 -11.69 -3.56
N ALA A 21 -11.74 -12.55 -4.14
CA ALA A 21 -12.69 -13.36 -3.38
C ALA A 21 -12.02 -14.55 -2.69
N TYR A 22 -10.83 -14.97 -3.12
CA TYR A 22 -10.11 -16.14 -2.60
C TYR A 22 -9.08 -15.76 -1.55
N VAL A 23 -8.32 -14.71 -1.81
CA VAL A 23 -7.33 -14.17 -0.88
C VAL A 23 -7.49 -12.67 -0.77
N GLN A 24 -7.32 -12.15 0.44
CA GLN A 24 -7.34 -10.72 0.71
C GLN A 24 -5.99 -10.30 1.26
N ALA A 25 -5.56 -9.08 0.93
CA ALA A 25 -4.21 -8.60 1.22
C ALA A 25 -3.13 -9.60 0.72
N ALA A 26 -2.10 -9.87 1.53
CA ALA A 26 -1.06 -10.87 1.26
C ALA A 26 -1.37 -12.26 1.87
N GLY A 27 -2.65 -12.52 2.17
CA GLY A 27 -3.13 -13.77 2.77
C GLY A 27 -3.11 -14.97 1.81
N GLY A 28 -3.42 -16.14 2.35
CA GLY A 28 -3.35 -17.41 1.62
C GLY A 28 -1.92 -17.93 1.41
N ASN A 29 -1.82 -19.16 0.91
CA ASN A 29 -0.54 -19.85 0.76
C ASN A 29 -0.63 -20.96 -0.29
N THR A 30 0.47 -21.24 -0.99
CA THR A 30 0.52 -22.22 -2.08
C THR A 30 1.82 -23.00 -1.99
N SER A 31 1.77 -24.29 -2.29
CA SER A 31 2.97 -25.12 -2.35
C SER A 31 2.88 -26.22 -3.39
N VAL A 32 4.04 -26.61 -3.93
CA VAL A 32 4.18 -27.74 -4.83
C VAL A 32 5.37 -28.59 -4.39
N LYS A 33 5.13 -29.87 -4.14
CA LYS A 33 6.18 -30.85 -3.84
C LYS A 33 6.84 -31.36 -5.12
N SER A 34 8.13 -31.70 -5.00
CA SER A 34 8.88 -32.42 -6.02
C SER A 34 8.19 -33.77 -6.34
N PRO A 35 8.41 -34.34 -7.55
CA PRO A 35 7.80 -35.63 -7.91
C PRO A 35 8.12 -36.78 -6.95
N ASP A 36 9.30 -36.77 -6.32
CA ASP A 36 9.72 -37.72 -5.30
C ASP A 36 9.33 -37.33 -3.86
N ALA A 37 8.61 -36.22 -3.71
CA ALA A 37 8.16 -35.62 -2.45
C ALA A 37 9.27 -35.32 -1.42
N ARG A 38 10.55 -35.26 -1.84
CA ARG A 38 11.67 -34.91 -0.96
C ARG A 38 11.72 -33.43 -0.63
N THR A 39 11.47 -32.57 -1.63
CA THR A 39 11.46 -31.11 -1.44
C THR A 39 10.10 -30.53 -1.77
N MET A 40 9.85 -29.31 -1.27
CA MET A 40 8.64 -28.56 -1.52
C MET A 40 8.98 -27.10 -1.76
N ALA A 41 8.53 -26.55 -2.89
CA ALA A 41 8.51 -25.11 -3.08
C ALA A 41 7.22 -24.56 -2.47
N ILE A 42 7.33 -23.48 -1.71
CA ILE A 42 6.22 -22.82 -1.02
C ILE A 42 6.38 -21.30 -1.08
N LYS A 43 5.26 -20.57 -1.10
CA LYS A 43 5.24 -19.11 -1.00
C LYS A 43 6.01 -18.63 0.24
N ALA A 44 6.90 -17.66 0.05
CA ALA A 44 7.60 -17.04 1.17
C ALA A 44 6.63 -16.19 2.03
N SER A 45 6.89 -16.13 3.34
CA SER A 45 6.11 -15.28 4.24
C SER A 45 6.36 -13.80 3.92
N GLY A 46 5.30 -12.98 3.91
CA GLY A 46 5.34 -11.56 3.56
C GLY A 46 5.24 -11.26 2.06
N THR A 47 5.31 -12.28 1.20
CA THR A 47 5.13 -12.14 -0.25
C THR A 47 3.67 -12.32 -0.63
N ALA A 48 3.12 -11.41 -1.44
CA ALA A 48 1.82 -11.60 -2.08
C ALA A 48 1.91 -12.70 -3.15
N LEU A 49 0.84 -13.47 -3.32
CA LEU A 49 0.81 -14.56 -4.30
C LEU A 49 1.06 -14.07 -5.74
N THR A 50 0.54 -12.90 -6.10
CA THR A 50 0.68 -12.28 -7.44
C THR A 50 2.07 -11.71 -7.71
N SER A 51 2.89 -11.46 -6.68
CA SER A 51 4.24 -10.90 -6.85
C SER A 51 5.33 -11.97 -6.99
N MET A 52 4.98 -13.25 -6.92
CA MET A 52 5.95 -14.34 -7.05
C MET A 52 6.54 -14.39 -8.47
N SER A 53 7.84 -14.66 -8.57
CA SER A 53 8.57 -14.76 -9.84
C SER A 53 9.55 -15.94 -9.81
N GLU A 54 10.26 -16.18 -10.92
CA GLU A 54 11.30 -17.22 -10.97
C GLU A 54 12.45 -16.96 -9.98
N THR A 55 12.66 -15.71 -9.57
CA THR A 55 13.80 -15.29 -8.74
C THR A 55 13.42 -14.89 -7.32
N ASP A 56 12.14 -14.62 -7.04
CA ASP A 56 11.72 -14.07 -5.75
C ASP A 56 10.30 -14.54 -5.32
N GLY A 57 10.04 -14.47 -4.02
CA GLY A 57 8.73 -14.73 -3.43
C GLY A 57 8.44 -16.17 -3.00
N TRP A 58 9.42 -17.05 -2.99
CA TRP A 58 9.28 -18.47 -2.62
C TRP A 58 10.55 -19.03 -1.95
N VAL A 59 10.37 -20.11 -1.19
CA VAL A 59 11.46 -20.91 -0.61
C VAL A 59 11.28 -22.39 -0.95
N GLU A 60 12.39 -23.10 -1.11
CA GLU A 60 12.42 -24.56 -1.23
C GLU A 60 12.82 -25.16 0.12
N VAL A 61 12.04 -26.12 0.61
CA VAL A 61 12.27 -26.78 1.89
C VAL A 61 12.41 -28.29 1.75
N ASP A 62 13.20 -28.92 2.62
CA ASP A 62 13.23 -30.37 2.81
C ASP A 62 11.99 -30.82 3.59
N VAL A 63 11.18 -31.70 2.98
CA VAL A 63 9.88 -32.11 3.53
C VAL A 63 10.04 -32.92 4.81
N ALA A 64 11.04 -33.81 4.89
CA ALA A 64 11.26 -34.63 6.07
C ALA A 64 11.74 -33.77 7.25
N ALA A 65 12.62 -32.80 7.01
CA ALA A 65 13.08 -31.85 8.01
C ALA A 65 11.92 -31.01 8.55
N VAL A 66 11.02 -30.51 7.68
CA VAL A 66 9.81 -29.78 8.09
C VAL A 66 8.91 -30.66 8.96
N LEU A 67 8.59 -31.88 8.52
CA LEU A 67 7.70 -32.77 9.26
C LEU A 67 8.29 -33.21 10.61
N SER A 68 9.61 -33.36 10.71
CA SER A 68 10.30 -33.72 11.95
C SER A 68 10.05 -32.74 13.10
N VAL A 69 9.66 -31.50 12.81
CA VAL A 69 9.30 -30.50 13.83
C VAL A 69 8.07 -30.96 14.62
N LEU A 70 7.12 -31.63 13.98
CA LEU A 70 5.90 -32.11 14.62
C LEU A 70 6.15 -33.35 15.48
N ASP A 71 7.27 -34.04 15.29
CA ASP A 71 7.65 -35.24 16.07
C ASP A 71 8.40 -34.87 17.36
N ARG A 72 8.78 -33.61 17.53
CA ARG A 72 9.49 -33.11 18.72
C ARG A 72 8.49 -32.92 19.87
N THR A 73 8.19 -33.99 20.58
CA THR A 73 7.27 -33.99 21.74
C THR A 73 7.63 -32.97 22.82
N ALA A 74 8.92 -32.64 22.97
CA ALA A 74 9.39 -31.61 23.89
C ALA A 74 8.87 -30.19 23.58
N LEU A 75 8.43 -29.91 22.35
CA LEU A 75 7.82 -28.62 21.99
C LEU A 75 6.48 -28.40 22.71
N ALA A 76 5.72 -29.47 22.96
CA ALA A 76 4.39 -29.39 23.57
C ALA A 76 4.42 -28.78 24.98
N THR A 77 5.52 -28.94 25.71
CA THR A 77 5.68 -28.48 27.09
C THR A 77 6.32 -27.10 27.20
N LEU A 78 6.76 -26.50 26.09
CA LEU A 78 7.38 -25.19 26.10
C LEU A 78 6.34 -24.06 26.17
N PRO A 79 6.68 -22.93 26.81
CA PRO A 79 5.91 -21.70 26.67
C PRO A 79 5.73 -21.33 25.18
N GLU A 80 4.57 -20.78 24.82
CA GLU A 80 4.19 -20.44 23.45
C GLU A 80 5.28 -19.70 22.68
N LYS A 81 5.82 -18.63 23.27
CA LYS A 81 6.86 -17.80 22.65
C LYS A 81 8.12 -18.62 22.30
N GLU A 82 8.55 -19.47 23.23
CA GLU A 82 9.74 -20.30 23.03
C GLU A 82 9.49 -21.40 22.01
N ARG A 83 8.29 -21.99 22.03
CA ARG A 83 7.86 -23.00 21.07
C ARG A 83 7.87 -22.46 19.65
N GLU A 84 7.22 -21.32 19.41
CA GLU A 84 7.13 -20.73 18.06
C GLU A 84 8.50 -20.26 17.54
N ALA A 85 9.36 -19.70 18.40
CA ALA A 85 10.72 -19.35 18.02
C ALA A 85 11.55 -20.58 17.59
N ARG A 86 11.42 -21.70 18.32
CA ARG A 86 12.09 -22.96 17.97
C ARG A 86 11.51 -23.58 16.68
N VAL A 87 10.19 -23.55 16.50
CA VAL A 87 9.53 -24.01 15.27
C VAL A 87 10.04 -23.22 14.08
N LEU A 88 10.07 -21.89 14.17
CA LEU A 88 10.57 -21.03 13.10
C LEU A 88 12.05 -21.31 12.77
N ALA A 89 12.89 -21.51 13.79
CA ALA A 89 14.29 -21.88 13.60
C ALA A 89 14.45 -23.23 12.88
N CYS A 90 13.62 -24.22 13.23
CA CYS A 90 13.63 -25.51 12.54
C CYS A 90 13.16 -25.39 11.10
N LEU A 91 12.08 -24.65 10.83
CA LEU A 91 11.61 -24.40 9.47
C LEU A 91 12.68 -23.68 8.64
N HIS A 92 13.38 -22.70 9.23
CA HIS A 92 14.48 -22.01 8.57
C HIS A 92 15.64 -22.95 8.23
N SER A 93 16.01 -23.85 9.16
CA SER A 93 17.04 -24.86 8.90
C SER A 93 16.67 -25.89 7.83
N ALA A 94 15.38 -26.03 7.53
CA ALA A 94 14.88 -26.91 6.48
C ALA A 94 14.92 -26.25 5.08
N VAL A 95 15.25 -24.96 4.98
CA VAL A 95 15.35 -24.26 3.69
C VAL A 95 16.60 -24.74 2.95
N VAL A 96 16.39 -25.24 1.73
CA VAL A 96 17.44 -25.74 0.84
C VAL A 96 17.62 -24.88 -0.42
N GLY A 97 16.75 -23.89 -0.64
CA GLY A 97 16.81 -22.97 -1.77
C GLY A 97 15.78 -21.83 -1.72
N GLY A 98 15.86 -20.91 -2.68
CA GLY A 98 14.98 -19.73 -2.77
C GLY A 98 15.44 -18.56 -1.90
N ARG A 99 14.59 -17.52 -1.79
CA ARG A 99 14.85 -16.31 -0.99
C ARG A 99 13.64 -16.01 -0.10
N GLY A 100 13.90 -15.68 1.16
CA GLY A 100 12.87 -15.31 2.15
C GLY A 100 12.77 -16.31 3.30
N ARG A 101 11.69 -16.18 4.08
CA ARG A 101 11.41 -17.06 5.22
C ARG A 101 10.22 -17.98 4.93
N PRO A 102 10.25 -19.26 5.33
CA PRO A 102 9.09 -20.14 5.24
C PRO A 102 7.92 -19.64 6.10
N SER A 103 6.68 -19.90 5.69
CA SER A 103 5.48 -19.63 6.49
C SER A 103 5.41 -20.55 7.71
N VAL A 104 4.77 -20.13 8.80
CA VAL A 104 4.47 -21.03 9.93
C VAL A 104 3.55 -22.20 9.52
N GLU A 105 2.81 -22.04 8.43
CA GLU A 105 1.94 -23.06 7.85
C GLU A 105 2.68 -24.09 7.00
N THR A 106 4.01 -23.98 6.83
CA THR A 106 4.79 -24.87 5.96
C THR A 106 4.60 -26.34 6.33
N ALA A 107 4.42 -26.65 7.61
CA ALA A 107 4.13 -28.01 8.07
C ALA A 107 2.76 -28.53 7.60
N LEU A 108 1.73 -27.68 7.53
CA LEU A 108 0.40 -28.02 6.98
C LEU A 108 0.52 -28.42 5.50
N HIS A 109 1.29 -27.66 4.75
CA HIS A 109 1.54 -27.95 3.35
C HIS A 109 2.34 -29.25 3.16
N ALA A 110 3.36 -29.49 4.00
CA ALA A 110 4.24 -30.65 3.91
C ALA A 110 3.50 -31.99 4.13
N MET A 111 2.46 -32.04 4.98
CA MET A 111 1.75 -33.29 5.30
C MET A 111 0.64 -33.69 4.31
N LEU A 112 0.25 -32.78 3.40
CA LEU A 112 -0.85 -32.99 2.46
C LEU A 112 -0.37 -33.50 1.08
N GLY A 113 -1.26 -33.50 0.09
CA GLY A 113 -0.95 -33.88 -1.30
C GLY A 113 0.18 -33.08 -1.96
N ARG A 114 0.51 -33.43 -3.21
CA ARG A 114 1.63 -32.83 -3.93
C ARG A 114 1.45 -31.32 -4.14
N VAL A 115 0.27 -30.91 -4.56
CA VAL A 115 -0.11 -29.51 -4.71
C VAL A 115 -1.06 -29.15 -3.59
N VAL A 116 -0.82 -28.01 -2.94
CA VAL A 116 -1.68 -27.50 -1.86
C VAL A 116 -1.99 -26.03 -2.12
N VAL A 117 -3.27 -25.70 -2.04
CA VAL A 117 -3.82 -24.34 -2.13
C VAL A 117 -4.52 -24.03 -0.83
N HIS A 118 -4.03 -23.01 -0.12
CA HIS A 118 -4.64 -22.45 1.07
C HIS A 118 -5.22 -21.06 0.75
N THR A 119 -6.50 -20.87 0.99
CA THR A 119 -7.20 -19.61 0.73
C THR A 119 -8.11 -19.24 1.88
N HIS A 120 -8.45 -17.96 1.94
CA HIS A 120 -9.36 -17.39 2.93
C HIS A 120 -10.64 -16.94 2.21
N ALA A 121 -11.13 -17.80 1.31
CA ALA A 121 -12.19 -17.43 0.39
C ALA A 121 -13.44 -16.96 1.14
N VAL A 122 -14.01 -15.82 0.73
CA VAL A 122 -15.09 -15.14 1.47
C VAL A 122 -16.28 -16.07 1.74
N ALA A 123 -16.71 -16.83 0.74
CA ALA A 123 -17.84 -17.76 0.89
C ALA A 123 -17.48 -18.97 1.77
N ALA A 124 -16.25 -19.48 1.69
CA ALA A 124 -15.78 -20.53 2.58
C ALA A 124 -15.68 -20.02 4.03
N ASN A 125 -15.28 -18.76 4.23
CA ASN A 125 -15.23 -18.16 5.56
C ASN A 125 -16.61 -17.78 6.10
N ALA A 126 -17.64 -17.57 5.27
CA ALA A 126 -19.03 -17.53 5.73
C ALA A 126 -19.47 -18.84 6.40
N LEU A 127 -18.94 -19.98 5.95
CA LEU A 127 -19.09 -21.28 6.63
C LEU A 127 -18.19 -21.35 7.88
N ASN A 128 -16.89 -21.07 7.73
CA ASN A 128 -15.89 -21.27 8.79
C ASN A 128 -16.11 -20.39 10.02
N CYS A 129 -16.61 -19.18 9.81
CA CYS A 129 -16.91 -18.20 10.84
C CYS A 129 -18.40 -18.19 11.20
N GLY A 130 -19.20 -19.18 10.79
CA GLY A 130 -20.65 -19.19 11.01
C GLY A 130 -21.18 -20.58 11.35
N PRO A 131 -22.11 -21.16 10.58
CA PRO A 131 -22.78 -22.40 10.97
C PRO A 131 -21.87 -23.65 10.94
N GLY A 132 -20.68 -23.55 10.35
CA GLY A 132 -19.59 -24.51 10.50
C GLY A 132 -19.89 -25.94 10.03
N LEU A 133 -19.49 -26.91 10.86
CA LEU A 133 -19.52 -28.34 10.52
C LEU A 133 -20.89 -28.86 10.07
N GLN A 134 -21.98 -28.41 10.70
CA GLN A 134 -23.31 -28.91 10.35
C GLN A 134 -23.65 -28.59 8.89
N THR A 135 -23.52 -27.33 8.49
CA THR A 135 -23.74 -26.89 7.11
C THR A 135 -22.74 -27.52 6.14
N LEU A 136 -21.49 -27.76 6.57
CA LEU A 136 -20.51 -28.46 5.72
C LEU A 136 -20.99 -29.85 5.32
N MET A 137 -21.59 -30.58 6.26
CA MET A 137 -22.14 -31.90 5.99
C MET A 137 -23.38 -31.83 5.08
N GLU A 138 -24.19 -30.78 5.18
CA GLU A 138 -25.37 -30.57 4.31
C GLU A 138 -25.00 -30.30 2.84
N ILE A 139 -23.92 -29.55 2.60
CA ILE A 139 -23.47 -29.20 1.24
C ILE A 139 -22.53 -30.24 0.63
N CYS A 140 -22.16 -31.26 1.41
CA CYS A 140 -21.29 -32.35 0.98
C CYS A 140 -22.05 -33.29 0.03
N PRO A 141 -21.51 -33.58 -1.16
CA PRO A 141 -22.15 -34.50 -2.09
C PRO A 141 -22.18 -35.94 -1.53
N ALA A 142 -23.29 -36.63 -1.73
CA ALA A 142 -23.40 -38.05 -1.40
C ALA A 142 -22.39 -38.90 -2.19
N GLY A 143 -21.83 -39.94 -1.56
CA GLY A 143 -20.96 -40.92 -2.22
C GLY A 143 -19.49 -40.53 -2.35
N ARG A 144 -19.05 -39.40 -1.78
CA ARG A 144 -17.63 -39.05 -1.63
C ARG A 144 -17.25 -38.95 -0.14
N PRO A 145 -15.99 -39.24 0.24
CA PRO A 145 -15.50 -38.90 1.56
C PRO A 145 -15.73 -37.40 1.85
N PRO A 146 -16.29 -37.03 3.00
CA PRO A 146 -16.61 -35.64 3.30
C PRO A 146 -15.34 -34.82 3.52
N PRO A 147 -15.36 -33.49 3.33
CA PRO A 147 -14.24 -32.65 3.74
C PRO A 147 -13.92 -32.83 5.23
N LEU A 148 -12.64 -32.72 5.56
CA LEU A 148 -12.21 -32.70 6.96
C LEU A 148 -12.53 -31.34 7.57
N TRP A 149 -13.21 -31.33 8.72
CA TRP A 149 -13.40 -30.13 9.53
C TRP A 149 -12.43 -30.14 10.70
N VAL A 150 -11.73 -29.02 10.88
CA VAL A 150 -10.81 -28.81 12.01
C VAL A 150 -11.36 -27.66 12.84
N ARG A 151 -11.61 -27.95 14.13
CA ARG A 151 -12.02 -26.94 15.12
C ARG A 151 -10.93 -25.92 15.33
N TYR A 152 -11.32 -24.71 15.76
CA TYR A 152 -10.35 -23.66 15.96
C TYR A 152 -9.28 -24.09 16.96
N THR A 153 -8.03 -23.82 16.59
CA THR A 153 -6.86 -23.89 17.45
C THR A 153 -5.87 -22.86 16.96
N ASP A 154 -4.92 -22.51 17.82
CA ASP A 154 -3.98 -21.43 17.53
C ASP A 154 -3.13 -21.77 16.28
N PRO A 155 -2.95 -20.81 15.36
CA PRO A 155 -2.09 -20.96 14.19
C PRO A 155 -0.65 -21.34 14.56
N GLY A 156 0.09 -21.90 13.60
CA GLY A 156 1.45 -22.37 13.80
C GLY A 156 1.49 -23.83 14.25
N TRP A 157 2.28 -24.14 15.27
CA TRP A 157 2.55 -25.53 15.66
C TRP A 157 1.30 -26.27 16.19
N CYS A 158 0.43 -25.58 16.93
CA CYS A 158 -0.80 -26.15 17.49
C CYS A 158 -1.74 -26.61 16.38
N LEU A 159 -2.01 -25.73 15.41
CA LEU A 159 -2.80 -26.05 14.21
C LEU A 159 -2.18 -27.17 13.39
N ALA A 160 -0.86 -27.13 13.15
CA ALA A 160 -0.18 -28.19 12.40
C ALA A 160 -0.34 -29.57 13.07
N THR A 161 -0.23 -29.62 14.39
CA THR A 161 -0.41 -30.86 15.16
C THR A 161 -1.87 -31.34 15.11
N ALA A 162 -2.83 -30.44 15.28
CA ALA A 162 -4.26 -30.78 15.22
C ALA A 162 -4.67 -31.31 13.83
N VAL A 163 -4.22 -30.65 12.77
CA VAL A 163 -4.48 -31.08 11.38
C VAL A 163 -3.84 -32.43 11.10
N ARG A 164 -2.60 -32.68 11.55
CA ARG A 164 -1.94 -33.99 11.41
C ARG A 164 -2.77 -35.11 12.05
N SER A 165 -3.12 -34.95 13.33
CA SER A 165 -3.90 -35.97 14.05
C SER A 165 -5.28 -36.19 13.41
N ALA A 166 -5.94 -35.13 12.97
CA ALA A 166 -7.23 -35.22 12.29
C ALA A 166 -7.12 -35.90 10.91
N ALA A 167 -6.07 -35.62 10.15
CA ALA A 167 -5.80 -36.24 8.85
C ALA A 167 -5.42 -37.73 8.98
N GLU A 168 -4.70 -38.13 10.01
CA GLU A 168 -4.39 -39.53 10.32
C GLU A 168 -5.66 -40.31 10.67
N ALA A 169 -6.51 -39.76 11.54
CA ALA A 169 -7.81 -40.36 11.87
C ALA A 169 -8.72 -40.46 10.63
N TYR A 170 -8.72 -39.42 9.80
CA TYR A 170 -9.44 -39.40 8.53
C TYR A 170 -8.96 -40.51 7.59
N ARG A 171 -7.63 -40.69 7.46
CA ARG A 171 -7.03 -41.77 6.65
C ARG A 171 -7.40 -43.15 7.18
N GLY A 172 -7.42 -43.34 8.49
CA GLY A 172 -7.88 -44.60 9.10
C GLY A 172 -9.33 -44.93 8.75
N LYS A 173 -10.20 -43.91 8.68
CA LYS A 173 -11.63 -44.08 8.39
C LYS A 173 -11.95 -44.21 6.89
N HIS A 174 -11.26 -43.46 6.04
CA HIS A 174 -11.60 -43.32 4.62
C HIS A 174 -10.56 -43.92 3.65
N GLY A 175 -9.44 -44.41 4.16
CA GLY A 175 -8.38 -45.05 3.36
C GLY A 175 -7.48 -44.07 2.57
N CYS A 176 -7.74 -42.77 2.63
CA CYS A 176 -7.00 -41.73 1.92
C CYS A 176 -6.78 -40.48 2.79
N LEU A 177 -5.83 -39.62 2.41
CA LEU A 177 -5.70 -38.30 3.03
C LEU A 177 -6.88 -37.39 2.62
N PRO A 178 -7.25 -36.40 3.45
CA PRO A 178 -8.27 -35.44 3.10
C PRO A 178 -7.80 -34.54 1.95
N ALA A 179 -8.55 -34.51 0.85
CA ALA A 179 -8.29 -33.59 -0.26
C ALA A 179 -8.76 -32.17 0.03
N VAL A 180 -9.71 -32.00 0.96
CA VAL A 180 -10.35 -30.72 1.29
C VAL A 180 -10.49 -30.62 2.80
N ILE A 181 -9.99 -29.52 3.37
CA ILE A 181 -9.98 -29.25 4.81
C ILE A 181 -10.55 -27.86 5.04
N PHE A 182 -11.61 -27.77 5.83
CA PHE A 182 -12.16 -26.53 6.35
C PHE A 182 -11.69 -26.34 7.78
N MET A 183 -11.24 -25.12 8.10
CA MET A 183 -10.73 -24.77 9.42
C MET A 183 -11.59 -23.64 9.98
N GLU A 184 -12.24 -23.90 11.12
CA GLU A 184 -13.07 -22.95 11.86
C GLU A 184 -12.30 -21.63 12.08
N ASN A 185 -12.94 -20.49 11.78
CA ASN A 185 -12.36 -19.14 11.88
C ASN A 185 -10.96 -18.96 11.23
N HIS A 186 -10.61 -19.73 10.19
CA HIS A 186 -9.31 -19.62 9.54
C HIS A 186 -9.41 -19.60 8.00
N GLY A 187 -9.75 -20.73 7.37
CA GLY A 187 -9.75 -20.80 5.91
C GLY A 187 -9.97 -22.20 5.34
N LEU A 188 -9.69 -22.32 4.04
CA LEU A 188 -9.85 -23.51 3.23
C LEU A 188 -8.49 -24.01 2.74
N LEU A 189 -8.22 -25.29 2.91
CA LEU A 189 -7.06 -26.01 2.38
C LEU A 189 -7.54 -27.06 1.39
N VAL A 190 -7.01 -27.03 0.17
CA VAL A 190 -7.28 -28.04 -0.86
C VAL A 190 -5.96 -28.63 -1.31
N SER A 191 -5.92 -29.94 -1.48
CA SER A 191 -4.75 -30.64 -2.00
C SER A 191 -5.11 -31.67 -3.06
N ALA A 192 -4.22 -31.79 -4.05
CA ALA A 192 -4.39 -32.71 -5.17
C ALA A 192 -3.04 -33.18 -5.72
N SER A 193 -3.09 -34.06 -6.73
CA SER A 193 -1.90 -34.61 -7.38
C SER A 193 -1.26 -33.62 -8.37
N GLY A 194 -2.07 -32.73 -8.96
CA GLY A 194 -1.64 -31.73 -9.94
C GLY A 194 -2.34 -30.39 -9.80
N ALA A 195 -1.75 -29.36 -10.41
CA ALA A 195 -2.17 -27.96 -10.30
C ALA A 195 -3.62 -27.73 -10.71
N ARG A 196 -3.97 -28.17 -11.93
CA ARG A 196 -5.31 -28.02 -12.51
C ARG A 196 -6.39 -28.72 -11.69
N GLU A 197 -6.09 -29.92 -11.18
CA GLU A 197 -7.00 -30.67 -10.32
C GLU A 197 -7.23 -29.95 -8.99
N CYS A 198 -6.16 -29.43 -8.39
CA CYS A 198 -6.23 -28.69 -7.13
C CYS A 198 -7.07 -27.42 -7.26
N LEU A 199 -6.84 -26.64 -8.32
CA LEU A 199 -7.60 -25.42 -8.62
C LEU A 199 -9.07 -25.73 -8.90
N ALA A 200 -9.36 -26.73 -9.73
CA ALA A 200 -10.75 -27.12 -10.02
C ALA A 200 -11.51 -27.59 -8.78
N LEU A 201 -10.83 -28.34 -7.88
CA LEU A 201 -11.42 -28.79 -6.62
C LEU A 201 -11.65 -27.61 -5.67
N HIS A 202 -10.71 -26.66 -5.61
CA HIS A 202 -10.86 -25.42 -4.85
C HIS A 202 -12.06 -24.60 -5.34
N ASP A 203 -12.14 -24.33 -6.64
CA ASP A 203 -13.25 -23.62 -7.27
C ASP A 203 -14.58 -24.34 -7.02
N GLU A 204 -14.61 -25.68 -7.11
CA GLU A 204 -15.82 -26.47 -6.82
C GLU A 204 -16.34 -26.17 -5.40
N TRP A 205 -15.47 -26.19 -4.40
CA TRP A 205 -15.86 -26.02 -2.99
C TRP A 205 -16.19 -24.57 -2.63
N VAL A 206 -15.48 -23.59 -3.19
CA VAL A 206 -15.87 -22.18 -3.03
C VAL A 206 -17.24 -21.94 -3.66
N ALA A 207 -17.48 -22.41 -4.88
CA ALA A 207 -18.75 -22.25 -5.57
C ALA A 207 -19.91 -22.99 -4.85
N ARG A 208 -19.63 -24.12 -4.17
CA ARG A 208 -20.62 -24.78 -3.29
C ARG A 208 -21.03 -23.88 -2.13
N CYS A 209 -20.06 -23.25 -1.46
CA CYS A 209 -20.34 -22.31 -0.38
C CYS A 209 -21.14 -21.10 -0.91
N GLU A 210 -20.75 -20.53 -2.05
CA GLU A 210 -21.46 -19.40 -2.66
C GLU A 210 -22.93 -19.75 -2.97
N ARG A 211 -23.19 -20.90 -3.61
CA ARG A 211 -24.55 -21.36 -3.90
C ARG A 211 -25.40 -21.56 -2.64
N HIS A 212 -24.78 -21.91 -1.51
CA HIS A 212 -25.48 -22.12 -0.25
C HIS A 212 -25.85 -20.80 0.45
N PHE A 213 -24.91 -19.85 0.52
CA PHE A 213 -25.06 -18.62 1.29
C PHE A 213 -25.64 -17.45 0.50
N LEU A 214 -25.26 -17.27 -0.77
CA LEU A 214 -25.63 -16.08 -1.55
C LEU A 214 -27.15 -15.88 -1.68
N PRO A 215 -27.99 -16.91 -1.93
CA PRO A 215 -29.43 -16.72 -2.06
C PRO A 215 -30.14 -16.33 -0.75
N ALA A 216 -29.54 -16.65 0.41
CA ALA A 216 -30.08 -16.34 1.72
C ALA A 216 -29.49 -15.03 2.31
N ALA A 217 -28.48 -14.46 1.66
CA ALA A 217 -27.81 -13.28 2.15
C ALA A 217 -28.72 -12.04 2.02
N PRO A 218 -28.88 -11.22 3.08
CA PRO A 218 -29.63 -9.98 2.98
C PRO A 218 -28.95 -9.02 1.98
N PRO A 219 -29.72 -8.09 1.38
CA PRO A 219 -29.17 -7.07 0.51
C PRO A 219 -28.22 -6.15 1.28
N VAL A 220 -27.23 -5.60 0.57
CA VAL A 220 -26.35 -4.57 1.12
C VAL A 220 -27.17 -3.32 1.41
N ARG A 221 -27.14 -2.85 2.67
CA ARG A 221 -27.81 -1.61 3.05
C ARG A 221 -26.98 -0.42 2.57
N PRO A 222 -27.55 0.53 1.81
CA PRO A 222 -26.80 1.71 1.38
C PRO A 222 -26.57 2.65 2.56
N ALA A 223 -25.35 3.19 2.68
CA ALA A 223 -25.08 4.30 3.58
C ALA A 223 -25.36 5.64 2.85
N PRO A 224 -25.98 6.63 3.51
CA PRO A 224 -26.13 8.00 3.02
C PRO A 224 -24.81 8.68 2.61
N GLY A 225 -23.68 8.21 3.15
CA GLY A 225 -22.37 8.81 2.93
C GLY A 225 -22.14 10.06 3.77
N ILE A 226 -21.18 10.88 3.35
CA ILE A 226 -20.71 12.06 4.07
C ILE A 226 -20.43 13.20 3.09
N GLY A 227 -20.80 14.43 3.45
CA GLY A 227 -20.50 15.61 2.64
C GLY A 227 -19.02 16.00 2.73
N SER A 228 -18.46 16.61 1.68
CA SER A 228 -17.02 16.88 1.56
C SER A 228 -16.45 17.70 2.73
N ALA A 229 -17.17 18.71 3.22
CA ALA A 229 -16.71 19.53 4.35
C ALA A 229 -16.61 18.72 5.65
N ALA A 230 -17.63 17.89 5.94
CA ALA A 230 -17.62 16.99 7.10
C ALA A 230 -16.52 15.93 6.97
N LEU A 231 -16.34 15.36 5.77
CA LEU A 231 -15.27 14.41 5.50
C LEU A 231 -13.90 15.00 5.77
N ARG A 232 -13.59 16.17 5.19
CA ARG A 232 -12.31 16.87 5.42
C ARG A 232 -12.07 17.12 6.92
N LYS A 233 -13.09 17.59 7.65
CA LYS A 233 -13.01 17.80 9.11
C LYS A 233 -12.67 16.48 9.84
N THR A 234 -13.41 15.41 9.57
CA THR A 234 -13.20 14.13 10.25
C THR A 234 -11.83 13.54 9.92
N LEU A 235 -11.36 13.57 8.68
CA LEU A 235 -10.03 13.08 8.31
C LEU A 235 -8.91 13.78 9.10
N VAL A 236 -8.99 15.11 9.23
CA VAL A 236 -8.08 15.92 10.04
C VAL A 236 -8.11 15.50 11.51
N GLU A 237 -9.30 15.34 12.09
CA GLU A 237 -9.46 14.94 13.49
C GLU A 237 -8.89 13.54 13.76
N LEU A 238 -9.11 12.58 12.86
CA LEU A 238 -8.56 11.23 12.97
C LEU A 238 -7.04 11.21 12.88
N ARG A 239 -6.46 11.98 11.94
CA ARG A 239 -5.00 12.17 11.85
C ARG A 239 -4.43 12.74 13.16
N ARG A 240 -5.11 13.73 13.73
CA ARG A 240 -4.72 14.34 15.01
C ARG A 240 -4.78 13.36 16.17
N VAL A 241 -5.87 12.62 16.31
CA VAL A 241 -6.02 11.61 17.38
C VAL A 241 -4.90 10.58 17.31
N TRP A 242 -4.60 10.06 16.11
CA TRP A 242 -3.51 9.09 15.92
C TRP A 242 -2.16 9.67 16.34
N ARG A 243 -1.83 10.88 15.89
CA ARG A 243 -0.56 11.53 16.21
C ARG A 243 -0.41 11.81 17.70
N ASP A 244 -1.48 12.24 18.37
CA ASP A 244 -1.45 12.46 19.82
C ASP A 244 -1.10 11.16 20.58
N VAL A 245 -1.47 9.99 20.05
CA VAL A 245 -1.21 8.68 20.66
C VAL A 245 0.15 8.11 20.26
N PHE A 246 0.49 8.15 18.97
CA PHE A 246 1.66 7.45 18.41
C PHE A 246 2.85 8.38 18.07
N GLY A 247 2.68 9.69 18.11
CA GLY A 247 3.70 10.66 17.68
C GLY A 247 4.03 10.64 16.18
N THR A 248 3.25 9.93 15.37
CA THR A 248 3.47 9.74 13.93
C THR A 248 2.24 10.16 13.13
N ARG A 249 2.39 10.35 11.81
CA ARG A 249 1.27 10.65 10.91
C ARG A 249 0.64 9.33 10.42
N PRO A 250 -0.70 9.16 10.47
CA PRO A 250 -1.33 8.02 9.83
C PRO A 250 -1.70 8.31 8.38
N PHE A 251 -2.01 7.26 7.64
CA PHE A 251 -2.87 7.30 6.47
C PHE A 251 -4.30 7.02 6.92
N VAL A 252 -5.26 7.81 6.43
CA VAL A 252 -6.68 7.66 6.75
C VAL A 252 -7.49 7.63 5.48
N ARG A 253 -8.48 6.74 5.37
CA ARG A 253 -9.36 6.64 4.21
C ARG A 253 -10.81 6.48 4.63
N PHE A 254 -11.69 7.22 4.00
CA PHE A 254 -13.13 6.91 4.04
C PHE A 254 -13.43 5.93 2.92
N SER A 255 -13.85 4.71 3.28
CA SER A 255 -14.05 3.64 2.29
C SER A 255 -15.26 3.92 1.41
N GLY A 256 -15.06 3.78 0.09
CA GLY A 256 -16.14 3.83 -0.89
C GLY A 256 -16.83 2.48 -1.13
N ASP A 257 -16.43 1.42 -0.42
CA ASP A 257 -16.98 0.08 -0.63
C ASP A 257 -18.37 -0.07 0.01
N LYS A 258 -19.31 -0.60 -0.78
CA LYS A 258 -20.71 -0.71 -0.38
C LYS A 258 -20.94 -1.74 0.72
N GLU A 259 -20.17 -2.83 0.76
CA GLU A 259 -20.32 -3.88 1.78
C GLU A 259 -19.89 -3.34 3.13
N LEU A 260 -18.76 -2.65 3.18
CA LEU A 260 -18.25 -2.06 4.42
C LEU A 260 -19.13 -0.88 4.88
N ALA A 261 -19.58 -0.02 3.96
CA ALA A 261 -20.56 1.02 4.28
C ALA A 261 -21.89 0.43 4.80
N GLY A 262 -22.35 -0.68 4.20
CA GLY A 262 -23.53 -1.40 4.64
C GLY A 262 -23.37 -2.08 5.99
N ALA A 263 -22.16 -2.51 6.35
CA ALA A 263 -21.87 -3.04 7.68
C ALA A 263 -22.10 -1.99 8.78
N ALA A 264 -21.81 -0.72 8.51
CA ALA A 264 -22.10 0.40 9.41
C ALA A 264 -23.60 0.70 9.56
N CYS A 265 -24.47 0.18 8.67
CA CYS A 265 -25.91 0.43 8.65
C CYS A 265 -26.74 -0.76 9.16
N GLY A 266 -26.10 -1.81 9.68
CA GLY A 266 -26.77 -3.05 10.10
C GLY A 266 -26.18 -3.66 11.37
N GLU A 267 -26.62 -4.90 11.65
CA GLU A 267 -26.16 -5.69 12.80
C GLU A 267 -24.69 -6.11 12.71
N ALA A 268 -24.10 -6.05 11.51
CA ALA A 268 -22.69 -6.38 11.29
C ALA A 268 -21.74 -5.46 12.09
N ALA A 269 -22.14 -4.22 12.39
CA ALA A 269 -21.36 -3.34 13.26
C ALA A 269 -21.13 -3.97 14.65
N GLY A 270 -22.10 -4.73 15.17
CA GLY A 270 -21.97 -5.47 16.43
C GLY A 270 -20.88 -6.54 16.36
N ILE A 271 -20.88 -7.35 15.29
CA ILE A 271 -19.84 -8.38 15.04
C ILE A 271 -18.45 -7.76 14.92
N PHE A 272 -18.32 -6.63 14.22
CA PHE A 272 -17.05 -5.91 14.08
C PHE A 272 -16.56 -5.34 15.43
N SER A 273 -17.47 -4.82 16.26
CA SER A 273 -17.11 -4.29 17.58
C SER A 273 -16.78 -5.37 18.61
N ALA A 274 -17.34 -6.58 18.44
CA ALA A 274 -17.17 -7.68 19.39
C ALA A 274 -15.81 -8.40 19.23
N GLY A 275 -15.21 -8.35 18.05
CA GLY A 275 -13.89 -8.95 17.82
C GLY A 275 -13.58 -9.23 16.34
N ALA A 276 -12.53 -10.00 16.11
CA ALA A 276 -12.08 -10.42 14.80
C ALA A 276 -12.68 -11.77 14.37
N LEU A 277 -12.95 -11.96 13.08
CA LEU A 277 -13.48 -13.21 12.54
C LEU A 277 -12.39 -14.29 12.33
N THR A 278 -11.18 -13.88 11.98
CA THR A 278 -10.03 -14.77 11.71
C THR A 278 -8.72 -14.14 12.23
N PRO A 279 -7.63 -14.90 12.36
CA PRO A 279 -6.31 -14.36 12.72
C PRO A 279 -5.86 -13.21 11.82
N ASP A 280 -6.09 -13.31 10.50
CA ASP A 280 -5.75 -12.25 9.55
C ASP A 280 -6.47 -10.93 9.88
N HIS A 281 -7.73 -10.98 10.34
CA HIS A 281 -8.46 -9.77 10.74
C HIS A 281 -7.75 -9.06 11.90
N ILE A 282 -7.20 -9.80 12.88
CA ILE A 282 -6.40 -9.19 13.95
C ILE A 282 -5.14 -8.53 13.37
N VAL A 283 -4.42 -9.26 12.51
CA VAL A 283 -3.15 -8.81 11.92
C VAL A 283 -3.31 -7.55 11.09
N TYR A 284 -4.38 -7.43 10.29
CA TYR A 284 -4.54 -6.33 9.35
C TYR A 284 -5.54 -5.26 9.79
N THR A 285 -6.59 -5.61 10.55
CA THR A 285 -7.66 -4.67 10.95
C THR A 285 -7.64 -4.31 12.44
N GLY A 286 -6.85 -5.01 13.26
CA GLY A 286 -6.89 -4.90 14.72
C GLY A 286 -7.86 -5.91 15.36
N ALA A 287 -7.83 -6.01 16.68
CA ALA A 287 -8.62 -7.00 17.42
C ALA A 287 -10.15 -6.82 17.27
N HIS A 288 -10.60 -5.58 17.08
CA HIS A 288 -11.99 -5.22 16.81
C HIS A 288 -12.05 -3.88 16.07
N ALA A 289 -13.24 -3.46 15.63
CA ALA A 289 -13.49 -2.13 15.11
C ALA A 289 -14.00 -1.18 16.19
N VAL A 290 -13.79 0.13 15.99
CA VAL A 290 -14.49 1.17 16.76
C VAL A 290 -15.84 1.42 16.11
N VAL A 291 -16.92 1.51 16.90
CA VAL A 291 -18.25 1.88 16.39
C VAL A 291 -18.73 3.15 17.08
N ALA A 292 -18.95 4.20 16.27
CA ALA A 292 -19.47 5.49 16.71
C ALA A 292 -20.89 5.70 16.17
N GLU A 293 -21.73 6.40 16.94
CA GLU A 293 -23.09 6.75 16.53
C GLU A 293 -23.11 8.01 15.66
N SER A 294 -22.06 8.82 15.70
CA SER A 294 -21.90 10.03 14.90
C SER A 294 -20.44 10.35 14.61
N LEU A 295 -20.20 11.25 13.64
CA LEU A 295 -18.86 11.72 13.30
C LEU A 295 -18.18 12.47 14.45
N ASP A 296 -18.93 13.24 15.24
CA ASP A 296 -18.38 14.01 16.35
C ASP A 296 -17.97 13.12 17.54
N GLU A 297 -18.62 11.95 17.71
CA GLU A 297 -18.26 10.98 18.75
C GLU A 297 -16.99 10.18 18.40
N LEU A 298 -16.75 9.97 17.10
CA LEU A 298 -15.71 9.05 16.63
C LEU A 298 -14.31 9.35 17.20
N PRO A 299 -13.78 10.60 17.18
CA PRO A 299 -12.47 10.90 17.75
C PRO A 299 -12.35 10.52 19.25
N ALA A 300 -13.41 10.72 20.03
CA ALA A 300 -13.42 10.45 21.46
C ALA A 300 -13.41 8.94 21.76
N LYS A 301 -14.09 8.13 20.94
CA LYS A 301 -14.07 6.66 21.03
C LYS A 301 -12.76 6.06 20.52
N LEU A 302 -12.21 6.62 19.46
CA LEU A 302 -10.99 6.11 18.84
C LEU A 302 -9.77 6.29 19.74
N ARG A 303 -9.63 7.45 20.40
CA ARG A 303 -8.45 7.79 21.21
C ARG A 303 -8.05 6.73 22.25
N PRO A 304 -8.94 6.26 23.15
CA PRO A 304 -8.57 5.20 24.10
C PRO A 304 -8.29 3.88 23.39
N ALA A 305 -9.05 3.53 22.34
CA ALA A 305 -8.88 2.27 21.63
C ALA A 305 -7.53 2.16 20.91
N LEU A 306 -6.96 3.27 20.45
CA LEU A 306 -5.62 3.30 19.86
C LEU A 306 -4.49 2.96 20.85
N THR A 307 -4.76 2.98 22.16
CA THR A 307 -3.76 2.61 23.19
C THR A 307 -3.72 1.12 23.50
N GLU A 308 -4.63 0.33 22.91
CA GLU A 308 -4.69 -1.11 23.09
C GLU A 308 -3.48 -1.83 22.47
N LYS A 309 -3.22 -3.08 22.89
CA LYS A 309 -2.12 -3.89 22.33
C LYS A 309 -2.25 -4.13 20.84
N SER A 310 -3.49 -4.29 20.34
CA SER A 310 -3.81 -4.43 18.92
C SER A 310 -4.81 -3.32 18.53
N PRO A 311 -4.31 -2.11 18.26
CA PRO A 311 -5.15 -0.95 17.97
C PRO A 311 -6.11 -1.20 16.80
N PRO A 312 -7.36 -0.73 16.89
CA PRO A 312 -8.31 -0.83 15.80
C PRO A 312 -7.85 0.02 14.60
N ARG A 313 -7.98 -0.56 13.40
CA ARG A 313 -7.69 0.11 12.12
C ARG A 313 -8.94 0.36 11.30
N VAL A 314 -10.09 -0.10 11.80
CA VAL A 314 -11.41 0.09 11.20
C VAL A 314 -12.28 0.83 12.21
N ALA A 315 -12.91 1.91 11.76
CA ALA A 315 -13.89 2.65 12.52
C ALA A 315 -15.19 2.80 11.72
N LEU A 316 -16.28 2.25 12.23
CA LEU A 316 -17.60 2.36 11.63
C LEU A 316 -18.37 3.51 12.29
N VAL A 317 -18.99 4.36 11.47
CA VAL A 317 -19.90 5.40 11.93
C VAL A 317 -21.30 5.04 11.46
N ARG A 318 -22.22 4.82 12.41
CA ARG A 318 -23.56 4.32 12.12
C ARG A 318 -24.26 5.20 11.09
N ASN A 319 -24.83 4.56 10.06
CA ASN A 319 -25.54 5.23 8.97
C ASN A 319 -24.71 6.29 8.21
N VAL A 320 -23.37 6.21 8.26
CA VAL A 320 -22.48 7.11 7.51
C VAL A 320 -21.52 6.30 6.64
N GLY A 321 -20.77 5.37 7.24
CA GLY A 321 -19.79 4.55 6.52
C GLY A 321 -18.62 4.14 7.41
N ALA A 322 -17.46 3.90 6.78
CA ALA A 322 -16.28 3.38 7.46
C ALA A 322 -15.03 4.22 7.19
N PHE A 323 -14.26 4.46 8.24
CA PHE A 323 -12.93 5.03 8.19
C PHE A 323 -11.90 3.95 8.48
N LEU A 324 -10.79 4.00 7.74
CA LEU A 324 -9.67 3.09 7.83
C LEU A 324 -8.42 3.87 8.23
N LEU A 325 -7.59 3.30 9.09
CA LEU A 325 -6.38 3.94 9.60
C LEU A 325 -5.19 2.98 9.52
N ALA A 326 -4.04 3.47 9.06
CA ALA A 326 -2.80 2.70 9.10
C ALA A 326 -1.57 3.61 9.18
N ALA A 327 -0.45 3.10 9.70
CA ALA A 327 0.83 3.82 9.68
C ALA A 327 1.51 3.83 8.29
N ASP A 328 0.99 3.06 7.34
CA ASP A 328 1.60 2.81 6.03
C ASP A 328 0.51 2.66 4.96
N PRO A 329 0.68 3.20 3.74
CA PRO A 329 -0.38 3.17 2.72
C PRO A 329 -0.64 1.76 2.20
N VAL A 330 0.39 0.88 2.15
CA VAL A 330 0.21 -0.51 1.72
C VAL A 330 -0.60 -1.29 2.76
N LYS A 331 -0.37 -1.03 4.05
CA LYS A 331 -1.19 -1.59 5.13
C LYS A 331 -2.62 -1.07 5.10
N LEU A 332 -2.83 0.19 4.68
CA LEU A 332 -4.18 0.76 4.56
C LEU A 332 -5.02 -0.02 3.52
N ASP A 333 -4.44 -0.35 2.36
CA ASP A 333 -5.12 -1.16 1.34
C ASP A 333 -5.45 -2.57 1.83
N ALA A 334 -4.52 -3.21 2.53
CA ALA A 334 -4.74 -4.51 3.15
C ALA A 334 -5.86 -4.45 4.21
N THR A 335 -5.90 -3.38 5.00
CA THR A 335 -6.95 -3.13 6.01
C THR A 335 -8.32 -3.05 5.34
N GLU A 336 -8.43 -2.29 4.24
CA GLU A 336 -9.69 -2.17 3.49
C GLU A 336 -10.15 -3.51 2.92
N ALA A 337 -9.26 -4.22 2.21
CA ALA A 337 -9.59 -5.49 1.58
C ALA A 337 -10.13 -6.51 2.60
N LEU A 338 -9.52 -6.55 3.78
CA LEU A 338 -9.92 -7.49 4.82
C LEU A 338 -11.16 -7.05 5.59
N ALA A 339 -11.33 -5.75 5.84
CA ALA A 339 -12.57 -5.21 6.40
C ALA A 339 -13.78 -5.48 5.47
N VAL A 340 -13.62 -5.30 4.16
CA VAL A 340 -14.63 -5.64 3.15
C VAL A 340 -14.94 -7.14 3.15
N ALA A 341 -13.92 -7.99 3.24
CA ALA A 341 -14.13 -9.44 3.37
C ALA A 341 -14.92 -9.79 4.63
N GLY A 342 -14.58 -9.21 5.78
CA GLY A 342 -15.33 -9.41 7.03
C GLY A 342 -16.79 -8.96 6.94
N ALA A 343 -17.06 -7.85 6.24
CA ALA A 343 -18.42 -7.36 6.00
C ALA A 343 -19.21 -8.35 5.13
N ARG A 344 -18.60 -8.87 4.06
CA ARG A 344 -19.19 -9.89 3.19
C ARG A 344 -19.43 -11.22 3.92
N ILE A 345 -18.45 -11.71 4.68
CA ILE A 345 -18.57 -12.94 5.49
C ILE A 345 -19.76 -12.82 6.43
N THR A 346 -19.83 -11.71 7.18
CA THR A 346 -20.91 -11.45 8.14
C THR A 346 -22.26 -11.40 7.46
N ARG A 347 -22.35 -10.72 6.30
CA ARG A 347 -23.59 -10.63 5.53
C ARG A 347 -24.02 -11.98 4.97
N LEU A 348 -23.11 -12.74 4.36
CA LEU A 348 -23.42 -14.07 3.80
C LEU A 348 -23.91 -15.04 4.88
N ALA A 349 -23.28 -15.02 6.06
CA ALA A 349 -23.66 -15.89 7.17
C ALA A 349 -24.98 -15.47 7.85
N ALA A 350 -25.39 -14.19 7.76
CA ALA A 350 -26.57 -13.65 8.46
C ALA A 350 -27.87 -14.41 8.17
N GLY A 351 -28.07 -14.89 6.94
CA GLY A 351 -29.26 -15.68 6.56
C GLY A 351 -29.22 -17.15 6.99
N ARG A 352 -28.11 -17.61 7.59
CA ARG A 352 -27.79 -19.01 7.85
C ARG A 352 -27.12 -19.21 9.22
N GLY A 353 -27.66 -18.57 10.27
CA GLY A 353 -27.17 -18.73 11.64
C GLY A 353 -26.22 -17.63 12.14
N GLY A 354 -25.80 -16.72 11.26
CA GLY A 354 -24.92 -15.61 11.61
C GLY A 354 -23.44 -15.98 11.61
N ALA A 355 -22.59 -14.96 11.68
CA ALA A 355 -21.16 -15.13 11.89
C ALA A 355 -20.81 -15.00 13.38
N HIS A 356 -19.73 -15.63 13.81
CA HIS A 356 -19.15 -15.53 15.15
C HIS A 356 -17.66 -15.19 15.08
N ASN A 357 -17.21 -14.40 16.05
CA ASN A 357 -15.82 -13.99 16.21
C ASN A 357 -14.98 -15.12 16.82
N LEU A 358 -13.66 -14.94 16.77
CA LEU A 358 -12.73 -15.72 17.58
C LEU A 358 -13.06 -15.58 19.06
N SER A 359 -12.78 -16.64 19.83
CA SER A 359 -12.88 -16.57 21.29
C SER A 359 -11.87 -15.54 21.84
N PRO A 360 -12.15 -14.88 22.98
CA PRO A 360 -11.20 -13.95 23.58
C PRO A 360 -9.82 -14.55 23.86
N ALA A 361 -9.75 -15.83 24.25
CA ALA A 361 -8.49 -16.53 24.50
C ALA A 361 -7.67 -16.67 23.20
N SER A 362 -8.31 -17.12 22.13
CA SER A 362 -7.71 -17.26 20.79
C SER A 362 -7.25 -15.92 20.22
N ALA A 363 -8.04 -14.86 20.40
CA ALA A 363 -7.65 -13.52 19.96
C ALA A 363 -6.41 -13.02 20.72
N SER A 364 -6.34 -13.24 22.04
CA SER A 364 -5.19 -12.83 22.86
C SER A 364 -3.88 -13.45 22.39
N PHE A 365 -3.90 -14.74 22.00
CA PHE A 365 -2.71 -15.42 21.45
C PHE A 365 -2.17 -14.68 20.22
N ILE A 366 -3.04 -14.35 19.26
CA ILE A 366 -2.65 -13.65 18.03
C ILE A 366 -2.16 -12.22 18.33
N ILE A 367 -2.84 -11.52 19.23
CA ILE A 367 -2.47 -10.14 19.62
C ILE A 367 -1.06 -10.12 20.22
N ASP A 368 -0.76 -11.01 21.16
CA ASP A 368 0.56 -11.07 21.78
C ASP A 368 1.64 -11.52 20.79
N TRP A 369 1.30 -12.42 19.86
CA TRP A 369 2.18 -12.86 18.78
C TRP A 369 2.51 -11.76 17.76
N GLU A 370 1.52 -10.93 17.38
CA GLU A 370 1.68 -9.80 16.46
C GLU A 370 2.45 -8.64 17.10
N ALA A 371 2.13 -8.30 18.35
CA ALA A 371 2.85 -7.27 19.11
C ALA A 371 4.35 -7.57 19.21
N GLU A 372 4.73 -8.85 19.36
CA GLU A 372 6.13 -9.26 19.39
C GLU A 372 6.79 -9.18 18.00
N HIS A 373 6.09 -9.59 16.94
CA HIS A 373 6.55 -9.43 15.56
C HIS A 373 6.79 -7.97 15.20
N TYR A 374 5.88 -7.08 15.60
CA TYR A 374 6.00 -5.64 15.39
C TYR A 374 7.23 -5.05 16.11
N ARG A 375 7.47 -5.44 17.37
CA ARG A 375 8.69 -5.04 18.11
C ARG A 375 9.98 -5.50 17.43
N ALA A 376 10.00 -6.73 16.91
CA ALA A 376 11.15 -7.25 16.18
C ALA A 376 11.42 -6.48 14.87
N GLN A 377 10.37 -6.04 14.17
CA GLN A 377 10.50 -5.21 12.97
C GLN A 377 11.05 -3.81 13.27
N LEU A 378 10.61 -3.18 14.37
CA LEU A 378 11.10 -1.87 14.78
C LEU A 378 12.61 -1.85 15.07
N LEU A 379 13.16 -2.96 15.59
CA LEU A 379 14.59 -3.09 15.89
C LEU A 379 15.47 -3.25 14.63
N GLY A 380 14.88 -3.57 13.46
CA GLY A 380 15.60 -3.79 12.20
C GLY A 380 15.31 -2.79 11.08
N ALA A 381 14.37 -1.86 11.28
CA ALA A 381 13.92 -0.95 10.22
C ALA A 381 14.84 0.27 10.04
N VAL A 382 15.49 0.37 8.88
CA VAL A 382 16.06 1.63 8.40
C VAL A 382 14.89 2.57 8.09
N HIS A 383 14.76 3.67 8.83
CA HIS A 383 13.69 4.64 8.61
C HIS A 383 13.96 5.41 7.31
N ALA A 384 13.11 5.17 6.30
CA ALA A 384 13.10 5.99 5.10
C ALA A 384 12.71 7.43 5.47
N PRO A 385 13.40 8.46 4.95
CA PRO A 385 13.34 9.82 5.49
C PRO A 385 11.97 10.49 5.33
N LEU A 386 11.10 10.01 4.44
CA LEU A 386 9.75 10.53 4.22
C LEU A 386 8.65 9.49 4.52
N ALA A 387 8.99 8.40 5.21
CA ALA A 387 8.00 7.40 5.63
C ALA A 387 6.84 8.06 6.41
N GLY A 388 5.60 7.66 6.10
CA GLY A 388 4.40 8.23 6.72
C GLY A 388 3.92 9.56 6.14
N SER A 389 4.64 10.16 5.19
CA SER A 389 4.25 11.43 4.57
C SER A 389 3.45 11.22 3.28
N VAL A 390 2.45 12.08 3.07
CA VAL A 390 1.73 12.20 1.81
C VAL A 390 2.26 13.38 0.99
N ALA A 391 2.71 13.11 -0.23
CA ALA A 391 3.24 14.11 -1.15
C ALA A 391 2.36 14.26 -2.40
N LEU A 392 2.29 15.48 -2.93
CA LEU A 392 1.68 15.79 -4.22
C LEU A 392 2.72 16.47 -5.10
N VAL A 393 2.92 15.95 -6.32
CA VAL A 393 3.86 16.52 -7.31
C VAL A 393 3.12 16.89 -8.57
N THR A 394 3.21 18.15 -8.99
CA THR A 394 2.61 18.64 -10.24
C THR A 394 3.59 18.45 -11.42
N GLY A 395 3.07 18.22 -12.63
CA GLY A 395 3.92 17.96 -13.80
C GLY A 395 4.63 16.59 -13.73
N ALA A 396 4.02 15.63 -13.03
CA ALA A 396 4.65 14.36 -12.68
C ALA A 396 4.68 13.31 -13.82
N ALA A 397 4.04 13.56 -14.97
CA ALA A 397 4.02 12.60 -16.08
C ALA A 397 5.36 12.50 -16.81
N SER A 398 6.26 13.50 -16.69
CA SER A 398 7.51 13.52 -17.45
C SER A 398 8.60 14.40 -16.83
N GLY A 399 9.80 14.36 -17.39
CA GLY A 399 10.90 15.26 -17.05
C GLY A 399 11.28 15.27 -15.56
N LEU A 400 11.51 16.48 -15.03
CA LEU A 400 11.90 16.69 -13.64
C LEU A 400 10.78 16.30 -12.66
N GLY A 401 9.53 16.66 -12.93
CA GLY A 401 8.40 16.32 -12.05
C GLY A 401 8.28 14.81 -11.84
N CYS A 402 8.39 14.03 -12.91
CA CYS A 402 8.45 12.56 -12.84
C CYS A 402 9.62 12.07 -11.97
N GLY A 403 10.84 12.54 -12.24
CA GLY A 403 12.02 12.14 -11.46
C GLY A 403 11.91 12.48 -9.97
N ILE A 404 11.29 13.62 -9.65
CA ILE A 404 11.03 14.04 -8.26
C ILE A 404 9.99 13.13 -7.61
N ALA A 405 8.88 12.85 -8.27
CA ALA A 405 7.84 11.98 -7.75
C ALA A 405 8.38 10.56 -7.48
N LEU A 406 9.18 10.01 -8.39
CA LEU A 406 9.87 8.74 -8.22
C LEU A 406 10.82 8.77 -7.00
N GLY A 407 11.66 9.80 -6.88
CA GLY A 407 12.57 9.93 -5.74
C GLY A 407 11.86 10.09 -4.39
N LEU A 408 10.68 10.72 -4.36
CA LEU A 408 9.86 10.80 -3.14
C LEU A 408 9.27 9.43 -2.75
N VAL A 409 8.87 8.60 -3.72
CA VAL A 409 8.44 7.21 -3.47
C VAL A 409 9.61 6.39 -2.91
N GLU A 410 10.80 6.49 -3.52
CA GLU A 410 12.02 5.82 -3.03
C GLU A 410 12.39 6.24 -1.60
N ALA A 411 12.12 7.51 -1.25
CA ALA A 411 12.30 8.04 0.10
C ALA A 411 11.19 7.63 1.11
N GLY A 412 10.20 6.84 0.67
CA GLY A 412 9.17 6.23 1.52
C GLY A 412 7.83 6.97 1.57
N ALA A 413 7.69 8.10 0.88
CA ALA A 413 6.43 8.85 0.85
C ALA A 413 5.36 8.12 0.02
N ALA A 414 4.09 8.38 0.32
CA ALA A 414 2.99 8.12 -0.60
C ALA A 414 2.82 9.34 -1.52
N VAL A 415 2.87 9.16 -2.84
CA VAL A 415 3.03 10.26 -3.80
C VAL A 415 1.91 10.28 -4.82
N ALA A 416 1.21 11.41 -4.90
CA ALA A 416 0.27 11.72 -5.97
C ALA A 416 1.01 12.32 -7.16
N PHE A 417 1.04 11.57 -8.26
CA PHE A 417 1.60 11.95 -9.55
C PHE A 417 0.54 12.77 -10.29
N CYS A 418 0.60 14.10 -10.16
CA CYS A 418 -0.41 14.99 -10.72
C CYS A 418 0.04 15.56 -12.07
N ASP A 419 -0.76 15.36 -13.11
CA ASP A 419 -0.50 15.90 -14.44
C ASP A 419 -1.79 16.05 -15.25
N ILE A 420 -1.76 16.85 -16.33
CA ILE A 420 -2.87 16.94 -17.28
C ILE A 420 -2.90 15.73 -18.24
N ASP A 421 -1.76 15.04 -18.37
CA ASP A 421 -1.59 13.80 -19.13
C ASP A 421 -1.83 12.57 -18.24
N ASP A 422 -3.06 12.03 -18.30
CA ASP A 422 -3.48 10.87 -17.50
C ASP A 422 -2.59 9.64 -17.74
N GLY A 423 -2.39 9.27 -19.01
CA GLY A 423 -1.62 8.08 -19.37
C GLY A 423 -0.13 8.21 -19.01
N GLY A 424 0.42 9.42 -19.12
CA GLY A 424 1.78 9.72 -18.67
C GLY A 424 1.93 9.62 -17.14
N ALA A 425 0.96 10.14 -16.38
CA ALA A 425 0.96 10.04 -14.92
C ALA A 425 0.81 8.59 -14.43
N GLU A 426 -0.07 7.80 -15.05
CA GLU A 426 -0.25 6.37 -14.76
C GLU A 426 1.03 5.57 -15.03
N THR A 427 1.67 5.80 -16.18
CA THR A 427 2.93 5.15 -16.55
C THR A 427 4.04 5.50 -15.57
N ALA A 428 4.17 6.78 -15.19
CA ALA A 428 5.16 7.23 -14.21
C ALA A 428 4.94 6.59 -12.83
N ALA A 429 3.70 6.59 -12.33
CA ALA A 429 3.33 5.97 -11.06
C ALA A 429 3.66 4.46 -11.04
N ALA A 430 3.30 3.74 -12.11
CA ALA A 430 3.55 2.31 -12.26
C ALA A 430 5.05 1.97 -12.36
N SER A 431 5.90 2.90 -12.82
CA SER A 431 7.35 2.73 -12.92
C SER A 431 8.12 2.98 -11.61
N SER A 432 7.43 3.43 -10.56
CA SER A 432 8.06 3.75 -9.28
C SER A 432 8.61 2.51 -8.55
N ALA A 433 9.55 2.72 -7.62
CA ALA A 433 10.15 1.63 -6.85
C ALA A 433 9.13 0.89 -5.95
N ASP A 434 8.00 1.52 -5.63
CA ASP A 434 6.86 0.89 -4.96
C ASP A 434 5.55 1.48 -5.52
N PRO A 435 4.98 0.90 -6.58
CA PRO A 435 3.74 1.40 -7.22
C PRO A 435 2.54 1.47 -6.28
N ARG A 436 2.55 0.73 -5.16
CA ARG A 436 1.49 0.78 -4.13
C ARG A 436 1.51 2.08 -3.33
N ARG A 437 2.59 2.87 -3.43
CA ARG A 437 2.72 4.22 -2.86
C ARG A 437 2.44 5.31 -3.89
N ALA A 438 2.12 4.95 -5.13
CA ALA A 438 1.95 5.91 -6.21
C ALA A 438 0.49 6.00 -6.63
N LEU A 439 -0.03 7.23 -6.69
CA LEU A 439 -1.39 7.51 -7.15
C LEU A 439 -1.32 8.48 -8.34
N ALA A 440 -1.75 8.05 -9.53
CA ALA A 440 -1.93 8.95 -10.66
C ALA A 440 -3.19 9.81 -10.47
N VAL A 441 -3.07 11.12 -10.69
CA VAL A 441 -4.18 12.08 -10.52
C VAL A 441 -4.19 13.07 -11.67
N ARG A 442 -5.31 13.18 -12.38
CA ARG A 442 -5.51 14.24 -13.36
C ARG A 442 -5.52 15.60 -12.68
N MET A 443 -4.69 16.53 -13.13
CA MET A 443 -4.71 17.90 -12.65
C MET A 443 -4.23 18.90 -13.70
N ASP A 444 -5.15 19.77 -14.12
CA ASP A 444 -4.81 20.99 -14.83
C ASP A 444 -4.52 22.10 -13.80
N VAL A 445 -3.25 22.48 -13.67
CA VAL A 445 -2.82 23.50 -12.71
C VAL A 445 -3.39 24.89 -13.00
N THR A 446 -3.91 25.15 -14.21
CA THR A 446 -4.53 26.43 -14.58
C THR A 446 -6.00 26.54 -14.18
N SER A 447 -6.60 25.43 -13.72
CA SER A 447 -8.01 25.38 -13.31
C SER A 447 -8.11 25.21 -11.79
N GLU A 448 -8.69 26.21 -11.11
CA GLU A 448 -8.93 26.15 -9.66
C GLU A 448 -9.80 24.94 -9.26
N GLU A 449 -10.82 24.62 -10.06
CA GLU A 449 -11.67 23.45 -9.84
C GLU A 449 -10.87 22.14 -10.00
N SER A 450 -10.03 22.06 -11.03
CA SER A 450 -9.20 20.86 -11.25
C SER A 450 -8.19 20.66 -10.12
N VAL A 451 -7.58 21.75 -9.62
CA VAL A 451 -6.67 21.68 -8.47
C VAL A 451 -7.41 21.21 -7.22
N ALA A 452 -8.56 21.81 -6.91
CA ALA A 452 -9.37 21.40 -5.74
C ALA A 452 -9.77 19.92 -5.82
N ALA A 453 -10.24 19.45 -6.98
CA ALA A 453 -10.61 18.06 -7.21
C ALA A 453 -9.43 17.08 -7.06
N ALA A 454 -8.23 17.47 -7.52
CA ALA A 454 -7.02 16.66 -7.36
C ALA A 454 -6.64 16.52 -5.87
N PHE A 455 -6.67 17.61 -5.10
CA PHE A 455 -6.44 17.53 -3.66
C PHE A 455 -7.52 16.71 -2.94
N ASP A 456 -8.79 16.84 -3.30
CA ASP A 456 -9.88 16.01 -2.75
C ASP A 456 -9.67 14.52 -3.03
N ARG A 457 -9.16 14.18 -4.22
CA ARG A 457 -8.82 12.79 -4.56
C ARG A 457 -7.72 12.24 -3.65
N VAL A 458 -6.68 13.03 -3.38
CA VAL A 458 -5.58 12.65 -2.47
C VAL A 458 -6.07 12.52 -1.03
N LEU A 459 -6.87 13.48 -0.54
CA LEU A 459 -7.48 13.43 0.79
C LEU A 459 -8.39 12.22 0.96
N SER A 460 -9.19 11.88 -0.05
CA SER A 460 -10.06 10.71 0.00
C SER A 460 -9.27 9.40 0.07
N HIS A 461 -8.07 9.37 -0.52
CA HIS A 461 -7.25 8.16 -0.61
C HIS A 461 -6.31 7.95 0.59
N TRP A 462 -5.71 9.02 1.12
CA TRP A 462 -4.70 8.97 2.19
C TRP A 462 -4.97 9.88 3.39
N GLY A 463 -5.99 10.73 3.32
CA GLY A 463 -6.51 11.47 4.48
C GLY A 463 -5.86 12.82 4.74
N GLY A 464 -4.76 13.14 4.06
CA GLY A 464 -4.01 14.37 4.27
C GLY A 464 -3.01 14.68 3.16
N VAL A 465 -2.35 15.83 3.25
CA VAL A 465 -1.22 16.25 2.41
C VAL A 465 -0.16 16.90 3.30
N ASP A 466 1.06 16.39 3.24
CA ASP A 466 2.19 16.83 4.08
C ASP A 466 3.28 17.52 3.25
N ILE A 467 3.40 17.16 1.96
CA ILE A 467 4.38 17.69 1.02
C ILE A 467 3.70 18.11 -0.29
N VAL A 468 4.05 19.30 -0.81
CA VAL A 468 3.65 19.71 -2.16
C VAL A 468 4.87 20.20 -2.94
N VAL A 469 5.09 19.59 -4.12
CA VAL A 469 6.11 20.04 -5.06
C VAL A 469 5.43 20.60 -6.31
N CYS A 470 5.59 21.91 -6.51
CA CYS A 470 5.15 22.55 -7.74
C CYS A 470 6.27 22.43 -8.77
N ALA A 471 6.05 21.65 -9.84
CA ALA A 471 7.04 21.37 -10.89
C ALA A 471 6.49 21.43 -12.32
N ALA A 472 5.17 21.61 -12.49
CA ALA A 472 4.59 21.91 -13.80
C ALA A 472 5.16 23.22 -14.36
N GLY A 473 5.56 23.26 -15.63
CA GLY A 473 6.02 24.50 -16.22
C GLY A 473 6.40 24.43 -17.69
N ILE A 474 6.38 25.59 -18.36
CA ILE A 474 6.77 25.75 -19.76
C ILE A 474 7.78 26.89 -19.93
N ALA A 475 8.58 26.82 -20.99
CA ALA A 475 9.60 27.80 -21.33
C ALA A 475 9.55 28.16 -22.82
N PRO A 476 8.58 28.98 -23.28
CA PRO A 476 8.51 29.41 -24.68
C PRO A 476 9.69 30.32 -25.04
N PRO A 477 10.58 29.91 -25.97
CA PRO A 477 11.80 30.65 -26.28
C PRO A 477 11.59 31.63 -27.43
N TYR A 478 11.51 32.92 -27.11
CA TYR A 478 11.37 34.01 -28.09
C TYR A 478 12.30 35.18 -27.75
N GLU A 479 12.85 35.83 -28.78
CA GLU A 479 13.42 37.17 -28.60
C GLU A 479 12.33 38.15 -28.13
N LEU A 480 12.73 39.24 -27.47
CA LEU A 480 11.79 40.18 -26.85
C LEU A 480 10.77 40.73 -27.86
N VAL A 481 11.23 41.10 -29.05
CA VAL A 481 10.41 41.73 -30.10
C VAL A 481 9.42 40.75 -30.75
N ASP A 482 9.68 39.45 -30.65
CA ASP A 482 8.89 38.40 -31.31
C ASP A 482 8.03 37.61 -30.31
N MET A 483 8.07 37.93 -29.01
CA MET A 483 7.37 37.20 -27.96
C MET A 483 5.85 37.31 -28.13
N PRO A 484 5.14 36.22 -28.46
CA PRO A 484 3.69 36.27 -28.63
C PRO A 484 3.00 36.44 -27.26
N LEU A 485 2.00 37.33 -27.21
CA LEU A 485 1.31 37.65 -25.96
C LEU A 485 0.53 36.45 -25.39
N ASP A 486 -0.01 35.59 -26.24
CA ASP A 486 -0.69 34.34 -25.81
C ASP A 486 0.30 33.39 -25.13
N LYS A 487 1.52 33.23 -25.67
CA LYS A 487 2.58 32.41 -25.05
C LYS A 487 3.09 33.01 -23.74
N TRP A 488 3.17 34.34 -23.66
CA TRP A 488 3.51 35.05 -22.44
C TRP A 488 2.47 34.78 -21.34
N ARG A 489 1.19 34.96 -21.65
CA ARG A 489 0.08 34.71 -20.73
C ARG A 489 0.04 33.24 -20.30
N LEU A 490 0.21 32.31 -21.23
CA LEU A 490 0.23 30.88 -20.92
C LEU A 490 1.37 30.52 -19.95
N ALA A 491 2.56 31.10 -20.13
CA ALA A 491 3.69 30.86 -19.22
C ALA A 491 3.42 31.41 -17.81
N LEU A 492 2.82 32.60 -17.69
CA LEU A 492 2.40 33.14 -16.39
C LEU A 492 1.33 32.25 -15.74
N GLU A 493 0.36 31.79 -16.53
CA GLU A 493 -0.75 31.00 -16.03
C GLU A 493 -0.29 29.65 -15.47
N ILE A 494 0.60 28.95 -16.18
CA ILE A 494 1.12 27.66 -15.72
C ILE A 494 2.15 27.83 -14.60
N ASN A 495 3.17 28.69 -14.81
CA ASN A 495 4.34 28.74 -13.93
C ASN A 495 4.09 29.57 -12.65
N LEU A 496 3.15 30.51 -12.66
CA LEU A 496 2.82 31.35 -11.49
C LEU A 496 1.42 31.08 -10.96
N THR A 497 0.37 31.27 -11.78
CA THR A 497 -1.01 31.08 -11.31
C THR A 497 -1.21 29.65 -10.81
N GLY A 498 -0.72 28.65 -11.56
CA GLY A 498 -0.80 27.25 -11.14
C GLY A 498 -0.06 26.93 -9.83
N TYR A 499 1.12 27.53 -9.62
CA TYR A 499 1.85 27.39 -8.35
C TYR A 499 1.07 28.02 -7.21
N PHE A 500 0.48 29.20 -7.42
CA PHE A 500 -0.37 29.86 -6.44
C PHE A 500 -1.60 29.02 -6.07
N LEU A 501 -2.32 28.48 -7.06
CA LEU A 501 -3.52 27.67 -6.82
C LEU A 501 -3.19 26.43 -6.00
N ALA A 502 -2.16 25.67 -6.40
CA ALA A 502 -1.70 24.48 -5.67
C ALA A 502 -1.20 24.84 -4.26
N ALA A 503 -0.42 25.92 -4.13
CA ALA A 503 0.11 26.36 -2.84
C ALA A 503 -0.99 26.78 -1.85
N ARG A 504 -1.99 27.52 -2.34
CA ARG A 504 -3.12 27.98 -1.52
C ARG A 504 -3.96 26.82 -1.00
N GLU A 505 -4.25 25.82 -1.83
CA GLU A 505 -5.03 24.65 -1.39
C GLU A 505 -4.23 23.79 -0.41
N ALA A 506 -2.93 23.60 -0.66
CA ALA A 506 -2.02 22.93 0.26
C ALA A 506 -1.99 23.61 1.64
N ALA A 507 -1.84 24.93 1.68
CA ALA A 507 -1.79 25.71 2.91
C ALA A 507 -3.07 25.58 3.74
N ARG A 508 -4.24 25.59 3.10
CA ARG A 508 -5.53 25.37 3.79
C ARG A 508 -5.59 24.00 4.47
N ILE A 509 -5.14 22.96 3.77
CA ILE A 509 -5.13 21.58 4.28
C ILE A 509 -4.11 21.43 5.41
N MET A 510 -2.88 21.88 5.22
CA MET A 510 -1.80 21.78 6.21
C MET A 510 -2.14 22.55 7.49
N ARG A 511 -2.75 23.74 7.38
CA ARG A 511 -3.26 24.50 8.53
C ARG A 511 -4.35 23.76 9.28
N ALA A 512 -5.30 23.16 8.58
CA ALA A 512 -6.34 22.37 9.21
C ALA A 512 -5.76 21.15 9.94
N GLN A 513 -4.80 20.46 9.34
CA GLN A 513 -4.08 19.32 9.95
C GLN A 513 -3.30 19.70 11.22
N GLY A 514 -2.72 20.91 11.25
CA GLY A 514 -1.93 21.41 12.37
C GLY A 514 -0.59 20.69 12.54
N ASP A 515 -0.03 20.16 11.44
CA ASP A 515 1.16 19.30 11.40
C ASP A 515 2.40 19.96 10.79
N GLY A 516 2.30 21.25 10.52
CA GLY A 516 3.20 21.91 9.57
C GLY A 516 3.08 21.30 8.17
N GLY A 517 4.19 21.32 7.45
CA GLY A 517 4.28 20.76 6.11
C GLY A 517 5.51 21.26 5.36
N SER A 518 5.72 20.76 4.14
CA SER A 518 6.81 21.20 3.28
C SER A 518 6.33 21.46 1.86
N MET A 519 6.55 22.68 1.39
CA MET A 519 6.24 23.10 0.04
C MET A 519 7.53 23.44 -0.70
N VAL A 520 7.72 22.86 -1.88
CA VAL A 520 8.92 23.11 -2.70
C VAL A 520 8.53 23.58 -4.09
N MET A 521 9.01 24.75 -4.46
CA MET A 521 8.81 25.34 -5.78
C MET A 521 9.99 24.98 -6.69
N LEU A 522 9.74 24.25 -7.77
CA LEU A 522 10.75 23.96 -8.78
C LEU A 522 10.92 25.16 -9.71
N SER A 523 11.86 26.02 -9.35
CA SER A 523 12.29 27.16 -10.17
C SER A 523 13.38 26.71 -11.15
N SER A 524 14.37 27.55 -11.40
CA SER A 524 15.45 27.33 -12.34
C SER A 524 16.61 28.24 -11.99
N LYS A 525 17.81 27.85 -12.40
CA LYS A 525 18.95 28.77 -12.47
C LYS A 525 18.59 30.10 -13.15
N THR A 526 17.64 30.10 -14.11
CA THR A 526 17.26 31.34 -14.81
C THR A 526 16.39 32.30 -13.99
N GLY A 527 15.83 31.83 -12.86
CA GLY A 527 15.23 32.72 -11.87
C GLY A 527 16.26 33.51 -11.06
N LEU A 528 17.54 33.12 -11.12
CA LEU A 528 18.68 33.79 -10.46
C LEU A 528 19.51 34.58 -11.46
N ASP A 529 19.79 34.00 -12.64
CA ASP A 529 20.59 34.61 -13.71
C ASP A 529 19.83 34.55 -15.04
N ALA A 530 19.49 35.71 -15.60
CA ALA A 530 18.55 35.81 -16.70
C ALA A 530 19.05 35.11 -17.98
N SER A 531 18.16 34.37 -18.65
CA SER A 531 18.46 33.73 -19.93
C SER A 531 18.02 34.60 -21.10
N LYS A 532 18.89 34.79 -22.10
CA LYS A 532 18.53 35.49 -23.36
C LYS A 532 17.42 34.72 -24.10
N SER A 533 16.49 35.47 -24.70
CA SER A 533 15.36 34.94 -25.50
C SER A 533 14.36 34.10 -24.69
N ASN A 534 14.20 34.39 -23.40
CA ASN A 534 13.37 33.62 -22.46
C ASN A 534 12.59 34.54 -21.51
N SER A 535 12.09 35.68 -21.99
CA SER A 535 11.53 36.74 -21.14
C SER A 535 10.44 36.25 -20.17
N ALA A 536 9.46 35.48 -20.66
CA ALA A 536 8.40 34.92 -19.82
C ALA A 536 8.95 33.91 -18.79
N TYR A 537 9.91 33.08 -19.20
CA TYR A 537 10.51 32.09 -18.32
C TYR A 537 11.38 32.73 -17.23
N ASN A 538 12.14 33.79 -17.56
CA ASN A 538 12.89 34.58 -16.58
C ASN A 538 11.95 35.20 -15.55
N ALA A 539 10.89 35.87 -16.01
CA ALA A 539 9.93 36.55 -15.15
C ALA A 539 9.21 35.56 -14.22
N THR A 540 8.73 34.45 -14.78
CA THR A 540 8.03 33.42 -13.99
C THR A 540 8.97 32.73 -13.00
N LYS A 541 10.16 32.28 -13.41
CA LYS A 541 11.08 31.60 -12.50
C LYS A 541 11.61 32.50 -11.38
N ALA A 542 11.85 33.78 -11.66
CA ALA A 542 12.16 34.76 -10.61
C ALA A 542 10.95 35.03 -9.69
N GLY A 543 9.75 35.12 -10.27
CA GLY A 543 8.49 35.27 -9.55
C GLY A 543 8.23 34.11 -8.57
N GLU A 544 8.47 32.88 -8.98
CA GLU A 544 8.37 31.68 -8.12
C GLU A 544 9.29 31.78 -6.89
N LEU A 545 10.52 32.28 -7.05
CA LEU A 545 11.44 32.48 -5.92
C LEU A 545 10.93 33.55 -4.94
N HIS A 546 10.27 34.59 -5.44
CA HIS A 546 9.75 35.66 -4.60
C HIS A 546 8.43 35.26 -3.91
N LEU A 547 7.54 34.55 -4.62
CA LEU A 547 6.34 33.95 -4.05
C LEU A 547 6.69 33.00 -2.90
N MET A 548 7.67 32.12 -3.12
CA MET A 548 8.17 31.20 -2.11
C MET A 548 8.59 31.92 -0.82
N ARG A 549 9.32 33.03 -0.92
CA ARG A 549 9.75 33.82 0.26
C ARG A 549 8.56 34.45 0.98
N GLY A 550 7.59 34.97 0.24
CA GLY A 550 6.34 35.51 0.81
C GLY A 550 5.57 34.45 1.58
N TRP A 551 5.36 33.27 0.98
CA TRP A 551 4.65 32.17 1.63
C TRP A 551 5.41 31.59 2.82
N ALA A 552 6.75 31.56 2.79
CA ALA A 552 7.56 31.17 3.94
C ALA A 552 7.34 32.08 5.16
N LEU A 553 7.21 33.39 4.93
CA LEU A 553 6.88 34.36 5.99
C LEU A 553 5.45 34.18 6.51
N GLU A 554 4.50 33.95 5.60
CA GLU A 554 3.08 33.82 5.93
C GLU A 554 2.75 32.53 6.68
N LEU A 555 3.35 31.40 6.26
CA LEU A 555 3.00 30.06 6.74
C LEU A 555 3.97 29.51 7.80
N GLY A 556 5.08 30.20 8.06
CA GLY A 556 6.06 29.84 9.07
C GLY A 556 5.48 29.65 10.49
N PRO A 557 4.56 30.52 10.99
CA PRO A 557 3.90 30.33 12.28
C PRO A 557 3.09 29.03 12.39
N ASP A 558 2.63 28.47 11.27
CA ASP A 558 1.92 27.20 11.22
C ASP A 558 2.87 25.98 11.13
N GLY A 559 4.19 26.21 11.17
CA GLY A 559 5.20 25.16 10.99
C GLY A 559 5.32 24.67 9.54
N ILE A 560 4.74 25.38 8.57
CA ILE A 560 4.82 25.03 7.15
C ILE A 560 6.05 25.70 6.54
N ARG A 561 6.96 24.89 6.00
CA ARG A 561 8.19 25.36 5.35
C ARG A 561 7.95 25.51 3.87
N VAL A 562 8.40 26.62 3.28
CA VAL A 562 8.30 26.87 1.84
C VAL A 562 9.69 27.18 1.32
N ASN A 563 10.21 26.37 0.40
CA ASN A 563 11.53 26.53 -0.21
C ASN A 563 11.44 26.41 -1.73
N ALA A 564 12.53 26.71 -2.42
CA ALA A 564 12.66 26.50 -3.86
C ALA A 564 13.90 25.68 -4.20
N VAL A 565 13.84 24.95 -5.30
CA VAL A 565 15.00 24.36 -5.95
C VAL A 565 15.21 25.02 -7.29
N ALA A 566 16.44 25.41 -7.60
CA ALA A 566 16.83 26.03 -8.86
C ALA A 566 17.82 25.14 -9.61
N PRO A 567 17.35 24.23 -10.48
CA PRO A 567 18.22 23.36 -11.25
C PRO A 567 18.98 24.11 -12.35
N GLY A 568 20.15 23.57 -12.71
CA GLY A 568 20.83 23.86 -13.97
C GLY A 568 20.17 23.17 -15.16
N ASN A 569 20.96 22.86 -16.19
CA ASN A 569 20.43 22.17 -17.38
C ASN A 569 20.35 20.66 -17.15
N VAL A 570 19.13 20.12 -17.14
CA VAL A 570 18.87 18.67 -17.05
C VAL A 570 18.32 18.20 -18.39
N PHE A 571 19.10 17.38 -19.10
CA PHE A 571 18.77 16.89 -20.45
C PHE A 571 17.94 15.62 -20.42
N GLU A 572 18.22 14.74 -19.45
CA GLU A 572 17.56 13.46 -19.27
C GLU A 572 16.02 13.60 -19.15
N GLY A 573 15.28 13.02 -20.10
CA GLY A 573 13.81 12.97 -20.10
C GLY A 573 13.12 14.33 -20.22
N SER A 574 13.85 15.40 -20.57
CA SER A 574 13.32 16.76 -20.60
C SER A 574 12.49 17.04 -21.84
N LYS A 575 11.27 17.56 -21.66
CA LYS A 575 10.44 18.09 -22.75
C LYS A 575 10.94 19.45 -23.27
N ILE A 576 11.71 20.20 -22.46
CA ILE A 576 12.29 21.49 -22.85
C ILE A 576 13.52 21.27 -23.73
N TRP A 577 14.40 20.32 -23.36
CA TRP A 577 15.56 19.93 -24.18
C TRP A 577 15.19 18.88 -25.24
N ASN A 578 14.13 19.16 -26.01
CA ASN A 578 13.73 18.32 -27.13
C ASN A 578 14.70 18.50 -28.33
N PRO A 579 14.66 17.61 -29.34
CA PRO A 579 15.55 17.68 -30.50
C PRO A 579 15.50 19.04 -31.22
N GLU A 580 14.32 19.65 -31.35
CA GLU A 580 14.17 20.96 -32.01
C GLU A 580 14.88 22.07 -31.24
N TYR A 581 14.76 22.08 -29.91
CA TYR A 581 15.42 23.05 -29.05
C TYR A 581 16.93 22.84 -29.00
N ILE A 582 17.41 21.60 -29.00
CA ILE A 582 18.84 21.28 -29.11
C ILE A 582 19.39 21.85 -30.43
N GLN A 583 18.70 21.65 -31.56
CA GLN A 583 19.10 22.24 -32.83
C GLN A 583 19.10 23.77 -32.81
N ALA A 584 18.09 24.39 -32.21
CA ALA A 584 18.03 25.84 -32.07
C ALA A 584 19.18 26.39 -31.20
N ALA A 585 19.48 25.72 -30.08
CA ALA A 585 20.59 26.05 -29.21
C ALA A 585 21.94 25.89 -29.93
N ALA A 586 22.11 24.81 -30.70
CA ALA A 586 23.30 24.54 -31.52
C ALA A 586 23.53 25.67 -32.54
N ARG A 587 22.50 26.03 -33.32
CA ARG A 587 22.55 27.15 -34.28
C ARG A 587 22.93 28.47 -33.60
N LYS A 588 22.32 28.77 -32.44
CA LYS A 588 22.60 30.00 -31.67
C LYS A 588 24.03 30.07 -31.14
N LYS A 589 24.67 28.92 -30.94
CA LYS A 589 26.03 28.80 -30.39
C LYS A 589 27.10 28.54 -31.46
N GLY A 590 26.71 28.27 -32.70
CA GLY A 590 27.63 27.92 -33.78
C GLY A 590 28.33 26.58 -33.57
N ILE A 591 27.66 25.62 -32.92
CA ILE A 591 28.17 24.26 -32.64
C ILE A 591 27.23 23.21 -33.25
N GLN A 592 27.68 21.95 -33.32
CA GLN A 592 26.83 20.84 -33.75
C GLN A 592 25.85 20.43 -32.63
N PRO A 593 24.67 19.86 -32.96
CA PRO A 593 23.68 19.40 -31.97
C PRO A 593 24.25 18.45 -30.90
N GLU A 594 25.14 17.54 -31.28
CA GLU A 594 25.83 16.59 -30.39
C GLU A 594 26.79 17.28 -29.40
N GLU A 595 27.26 18.49 -29.71
CA GLU A 595 28.17 19.26 -28.86
C GLU A 595 27.42 20.09 -27.81
N VAL A 596 26.09 20.22 -27.91
CA VAL A 596 25.28 21.05 -27.01
C VAL A 596 25.39 20.58 -25.56
N ILE A 597 25.23 19.28 -25.30
CA ILE A 597 25.32 18.72 -23.95
C ILE A 597 26.74 18.85 -23.37
N PRO A 598 27.82 18.47 -24.08
CA PRO A 598 29.20 18.74 -23.66
C PRO A 598 29.47 20.23 -23.39
N TYR A 599 28.98 21.13 -24.25
CA TYR A 599 29.14 22.57 -24.08
C TYR A 599 28.53 23.03 -22.75
N TYR A 600 27.26 22.73 -22.49
CA TYR A 600 26.60 23.11 -21.24
C TYR A 600 27.16 22.41 -20.00
N THR A 601 27.69 21.20 -20.14
CA THR A 601 28.41 20.52 -19.05
C THR A 601 29.73 21.24 -18.74
N SER A 602 30.47 21.67 -19.76
CA SER A 602 31.74 22.39 -19.60
C SER A 602 31.58 23.75 -18.92
N LEU A 603 30.36 24.29 -18.92
CA LEU A 603 29.99 25.51 -18.21
C LEU A 603 29.91 25.28 -16.68
N THR A 604 29.57 24.09 -16.19
CA THR A 604 29.51 23.82 -14.75
C THR A 604 30.90 23.83 -14.10
N ALA A 605 31.00 24.12 -12.80
CA ALA A 605 32.27 24.03 -12.07
C ALA A 605 32.70 22.57 -11.87
N LEU A 606 31.74 21.68 -11.62
CA LEU A 606 31.99 20.24 -11.45
C LEU A 606 32.25 19.49 -12.77
N LYS A 607 32.09 20.14 -13.93
CA LYS A 607 32.19 19.52 -15.27
C LYS A 607 31.36 18.24 -15.38
N ARG A 608 30.19 18.24 -14.74
CA ARG A 608 29.31 17.08 -14.59
C ARG A 608 27.92 17.41 -15.07
N GLU A 609 27.32 16.47 -15.79
CA GLU A 609 25.93 16.56 -16.18
C GLU A 609 25.01 16.41 -14.96
N ILE A 610 24.00 17.27 -14.85
CA ILE A 610 23.01 17.22 -13.78
C ILE A 610 21.89 16.26 -14.19
N LYS A 611 21.56 15.31 -13.33
CA LYS A 611 20.54 14.29 -13.56
C LYS A 611 19.25 14.62 -12.82
N ARG A 612 18.15 13.97 -13.20
CA ARG A 612 16.86 14.12 -12.49
C ARG A 612 16.97 13.70 -11.03
N SER A 613 17.75 12.66 -10.76
CA SER A 613 18.03 12.16 -9.40
C SER A 613 18.75 13.17 -8.52
N ASP A 614 19.65 14.00 -9.07
CA ASP A 614 20.33 15.06 -8.31
C ASP A 614 19.33 16.10 -7.79
N VAL A 615 18.35 16.47 -8.62
CA VAL A 615 17.26 17.39 -8.26
C VAL A 615 16.29 16.75 -7.27
N ALA A 616 15.93 15.48 -7.49
CA ALA A 616 15.06 14.73 -6.59
C ALA A 616 15.67 14.61 -5.17
N ALA A 617 16.97 14.32 -5.07
CA ALA A 617 17.67 14.23 -3.78
C ALA A 617 17.63 15.56 -3.01
N ALA A 618 17.82 16.69 -3.68
CA ALA A 618 17.70 18.01 -3.08
C ALA A 618 16.27 18.29 -2.56
N ILE A 619 15.25 17.88 -3.30
CA ILE A 619 13.85 18.03 -2.89
C ILE A 619 13.50 17.11 -1.72
N VAL A 620 13.94 15.85 -1.74
CA VAL A 620 13.78 14.91 -0.61
C VAL A 620 14.40 15.50 0.65
N PHE A 621 15.62 16.04 0.58
CA PHE A 621 16.26 16.72 1.70
C PHE A 621 15.38 17.87 2.24
N LEU A 622 14.95 18.79 1.36
CA LEU A 622 14.11 19.93 1.76
C LEU A 622 12.75 19.50 2.32
N CYS A 623 12.22 18.34 1.92
CA CYS A 623 10.96 17.82 2.44
C CYS A 623 11.11 17.10 3.80
N SER A 624 12.31 16.59 4.11
CA SER A 624 12.58 15.82 5.32
C SER A 624 12.79 16.66 6.59
N ASP A 625 12.78 16.01 7.75
CA ASP A 625 13.10 16.63 9.05
C ASP A 625 14.55 17.12 9.17
N ALA A 626 15.43 16.68 8.26
CA ALA A 626 16.80 17.22 8.16
C ALA A 626 16.80 18.71 7.78
N ALA A 627 15.74 19.18 7.11
CA ALA A 627 15.54 20.58 6.73
C ALA A 627 14.55 21.33 7.64
N ARG A 628 14.26 20.83 8.85
CA ARG A 628 13.24 21.42 9.76
C ARG A 628 13.47 22.89 10.13
N CYS A 629 14.70 23.39 10.03
CA CYS A 629 15.04 24.79 10.26
C CYS A 629 15.33 25.59 8.96
N ILE A 630 14.92 25.08 7.80
CA ILE A 630 15.17 25.68 6.49
C ILE A 630 13.82 26.05 5.84
N THR A 631 13.56 27.35 5.71
CA THR A 631 12.41 27.92 5.00
C THR A 631 12.84 29.23 4.32
N GLY A 632 12.16 29.61 3.23
CA GLY A 632 12.47 30.82 2.46
C GLY A 632 13.74 30.72 1.60
N GLN A 633 14.33 29.53 1.47
CA GLN A 633 15.62 29.33 0.80
C GLN A 633 15.49 28.80 -0.62
N THR A 634 16.44 29.18 -1.47
CA THR A 634 16.63 28.60 -2.81
C THR A 634 17.85 27.70 -2.80
N LEU A 635 17.65 26.39 -2.97
CA LEU A 635 18.73 25.43 -3.14
C LEU A 635 19.09 25.30 -4.62
N VAL A 636 20.31 25.70 -4.98
CA VAL A 636 20.78 25.69 -6.38
C VAL A 636 21.42 24.34 -6.69
N VAL A 637 20.92 23.67 -7.73
CA VAL A 637 21.39 22.33 -8.17
C VAL A 637 21.89 22.46 -9.61
N ASP A 638 23.04 23.11 -9.79
CA ASP A 638 23.55 23.50 -11.11
C ASP A 638 25.03 23.16 -11.35
N GLY A 639 25.64 22.39 -10.45
CA GLY A 639 27.06 22.05 -10.52
C GLY A 639 28.01 23.26 -10.36
N GLY A 640 27.56 24.32 -9.68
CA GLY A 640 28.33 25.54 -9.43
C GLY A 640 28.32 26.52 -10.60
N GLN A 641 27.27 26.53 -11.41
CA GLN A 641 27.21 27.31 -12.64
C GLN A 641 26.88 28.80 -12.38
N VAL A 642 25.96 29.13 -11.49
CA VAL A 642 25.47 30.51 -11.31
C VAL A 642 26.26 31.29 -10.27
N MET A 643 26.58 30.69 -9.12
CA MET A 643 27.11 31.43 -7.96
C MET A 643 28.64 31.54 -7.87
N VAL A 644 29.37 30.81 -8.72
CA VAL A 644 30.85 30.65 -8.60
C VAL A 644 31.59 31.33 -9.77
N ARG A 645 30.88 32.04 -10.65
CA ARG A 645 31.44 32.60 -11.87
C ARG A 645 31.79 34.07 -11.78
#